data_AF-A0A3D8GQW4-F1
#
_entry.id   AF-A0A3D8GQW4-F1
#
_cell.length_a   1.000
_cell.length_b   1.000
_cell.length_c   1.000
_cell.angle_alpha   90.00
_cell.angle_beta   90.00
_cell.angle_gamma   90.00
#
_symmetry.space_group_name_H-M   'P 1'
#
loop_
_entity.id
_entity.type
_entity.pdbx_description
1 polymer ?
#
loop_
_entity_poly.entity_id
_entity_poly.type
_entity_poly.pdbx_seq_one_letter_code
_entity_poly.pdbx_strand_id
1 'polypeptide(L)'
;MIPAKIEPISKKPIMNTGVESIADWFNQHKQSFYILGCTYFRIQEQMEELFYRSILKVHKEIPRPTKEPLFDTRVASIFIQTCRELSKETGMKASAERESRPDFFKALDQLKEDEREAIALAFIKGMSRADAGQLLNVSPETMNELLFSGIQSLKNGLGYRQSMKGCKSYQEKYIDYLEGTMARPEKIDFEIHVYHCRDCQDDLATFQEVVLTLKNFAEGIKNFRVPSNFMENVEARLAERDKKRQEKLKKRKRIGFAFAGIFALLIAIEVLTGSFSNVYYAHAEENAELRGFLRHGFGKVLNLEAESGGVKVRIKSVIADEVQTLIFYEVEDTAEDYQYMINIHDGFSVENMGEIMNRDTQQRFYPPHLEWEANKKGKNVYRGKVSLLPLKKENGTIKLKITRLQKLKLSDLSVQNVMDAYNNIEYETGEWNFEIPVTRLPSAEYALNGETEVEGIPVRFEKLTIAPTITILQYAYENGQAGKRMEFLRFNKLEVNGKKVKAEKYPNNNYIEENMNWISFQSQFDPFFGDKPKGISVQFESALLTIEDLKTIILDASQSYPQTFEYAGSTISIDKFEIGTPTTIVISDHEIKNRTYDSFWFDVAGDYENGAFQTEMYPEGVIVDANGKKYNLDEIINYEEIENPRHLTTVNTIRLQSNQAGEIAIPKRLVLQGYNKTKYMDDVVKISVK
;
A
#
# COMPACT_ATOMS: atom_id res chain seq x y z
N MET A 1 -1.35 -16.84 92.78
CA MET A 1 -2.49 -16.49 91.91
C MET A 1 -1.97 -15.58 90.82
N ILE A 2 -1.94 -16.10 89.59
CA ILE A 2 -1.40 -15.45 88.39
C ILE A 2 -2.58 -14.74 87.71
N PRO A 3 -2.48 -13.44 87.35
CA PRO A 3 -3.53 -12.79 86.60
C PRO A 3 -3.61 -13.37 85.17
N ALA A 4 -4.84 -13.61 84.72
CA ALA A 4 -5.16 -14.23 83.45
C ALA A 4 -4.55 -13.46 82.26
N LYS A 5 -3.94 -14.21 81.35
CA LYS A 5 -3.53 -13.75 80.01
C LYS A 5 -4.72 -13.10 79.32
N ILE A 6 -4.59 -11.81 78.99
CA ILE A 6 -5.46 -11.14 78.02
C ILE A 6 -5.13 -11.73 76.65
N GLU A 7 -6.13 -12.29 75.97
CA GLU A 7 -6.00 -12.78 74.60
C GLU A 7 -5.71 -11.62 73.63
N PRO A 8 -4.80 -11.80 72.65
CA PRO A 8 -4.51 -10.75 71.67
C PRO A 8 -5.69 -10.61 70.70
N ILE A 9 -6.20 -9.38 70.60
CA ILE A 9 -7.18 -8.97 69.56
C ILE A 9 -6.59 -9.33 68.19
N SER A 10 -7.34 -10.13 67.44
CA SER A 10 -7.01 -10.57 66.08
C SER A 10 -6.71 -9.38 65.16
N LYS A 11 -5.42 -9.14 64.86
CA LYS A 11 -4.98 -8.27 63.77
C LYS A 11 -4.94 -9.09 62.48
N LYS A 12 -5.84 -8.81 61.53
CA LYS A 12 -5.77 -9.41 60.19
C LYS A 12 -4.69 -8.69 59.37
N PRO A 13 -3.72 -9.41 58.78
CA PRO A 13 -2.77 -8.81 57.85
C PRO A 13 -3.50 -8.31 56.60
N ILE A 14 -3.15 -7.10 56.15
CA ILE A 14 -3.73 -6.46 54.95
C ILE A 14 -3.33 -7.29 53.72
N MET A 15 -4.19 -8.23 53.30
CA MET A 15 -3.98 -9.05 52.09
C MET A 15 -4.44 -8.34 50.80
N ASN A 16 -5.05 -7.16 50.88
CA ASN A 16 -5.56 -6.42 49.73
C ASN A 16 -4.99 -4.99 49.71
N THR A 17 -4.28 -4.60 48.64
CA THR A 17 -3.60 -3.28 48.53
C THR A 17 -4.48 -2.20 47.90
N GLY A 18 -5.79 -2.42 47.81
CA GLY A 18 -6.74 -1.42 47.33
C GLY A 18 -6.78 -0.17 48.21
N VAL A 19 -7.17 0.97 47.63
CA VAL A 19 -7.32 2.25 48.34
C VAL A 19 -8.25 2.11 49.56
N GLU A 20 -9.34 1.34 49.43
CA GLU A 20 -10.29 1.06 50.51
C GLU A 20 -9.62 0.33 51.69
N SER A 21 -8.82 -0.70 51.42
CA SER A 21 -8.14 -1.48 52.47
C SER A 21 -7.07 -0.67 53.21
N ILE A 22 -6.44 0.30 52.52
CA ILE A 22 -5.51 1.25 53.16
C ILE A 22 -6.28 2.27 54.00
N ALA A 23 -7.42 2.77 53.52
CA ALA A 23 -8.29 3.66 54.29
C ALA A 23 -8.81 2.99 55.58
N ASP A 24 -9.24 1.73 55.49
CA ASP A 24 -9.66 0.92 56.65
C ASP A 24 -8.53 0.76 57.67
N TRP A 25 -7.30 0.53 57.21
CA TRP A 25 -6.15 0.43 58.10
C TRP A 25 -5.85 1.77 58.80
N PHE A 26 -5.94 2.89 58.08
CA PHE A 26 -5.82 4.22 58.68
C PHE A 26 -6.94 4.48 59.68
N ASN A 27 -8.16 4.01 59.43
CA ASN A 27 -9.28 4.11 60.36
C ASN A 27 -9.03 3.30 61.66
N GLN A 28 -8.44 2.10 61.55
CA GLN A 28 -8.04 1.29 62.70
C GLN A 28 -6.92 1.95 63.54
N HIS A 29 -5.99 2.66 62.89
CA HIS A 29 -4.87 3.35 63.54
C HIS A 29 -5.10 4.86 63.72
N LYS A 30 -6.34 5.34 63.52
CA LYS A 30 -6.64 6.77 63.37
C LYS A 30 -6.21 7.60 64.55
N GLN A 31 -6.37 7.10 65.78
CA GLN A 31 -6.00 7.85 66.99
C GLN A 31 -4.50 8.18 67.02
N SER A 32 -3.65 7.20 66.75
CA SER A 32 -2.18 7.38 66.75
C SER A 32 -1.74 8.36 65.67
N PHE A 33 -2.26 8.23 64.45
CA PHE A 33 -1.91 9.12 63.34
C PHE A 33 -2.53 10.51 63.46
N TYR A 34 -3.72 10.62 64.04
CA TYR A 34 -4.37 11.90 64.26
C TYR A 34 -3.61 12.73 65.30
N ILE A 35 -3.11 12.09 66.36
CA ILE A 35 -2.28 12.74 67.39
C ILE A 35 -0.89 13.09 66.84
N LEU A 36 -0.34 12.23 65.98
CA LEU A 36 0.90 12.55 65.28
C LEU A 36 0.70 13.75 64.32
N GLY A 37 -0.38 13.80 63.56
CA GLY A 37 -0.69 14.95 62.69
C GLY A 37 -0.98 16.23 63.49
N CYS A 38 -1.50 16.09 64.71
CA CYS A 38 -1.73 17.18 65.64
C CYS A 38 -0.45 17.93 66.05
N THR A 39 0.74 17.33 65.90
CA THR A 39 2.01 18.07 66.11
C THR A 39 2.35 19.03 64.97
N TYR A 40 1.67 18.93 63.83
CA TYR A 40 1.87 19.77 62.63
C TYR A 40 0.67 20.66 62.31
N PHE A 41 -0.56 20.15 62.47
CA PHE A 41 -1.78 20.84 62.06
C PHE A 41 -2.74 21.10 63.22
N ARG A 42 -3.53 22.16 63.07
CA ARG A 42 -4.50 22.65 64.07
C ARG A 42 -5.95 22.62 63.59
N ILE A 43 -6.17 22.51 62.28
CA ILE A 43 -7.49 22.60 61.65
C ILE A 43 -7.91 21.22 61.13
N GLN A 44 -9.16 20.84 61.37
CA GLN A 44 -9.71 19.55 60.93
C GLN A 44 -9.59 19.32 59.42
N GLU A 45 -9.86 20.32 58.59
CA GLU A 45 -9.74 20.22 57.12
C GLU A 45 -8.32 19.84 56.67
N GLN A 46 -7.29 20.39 57.31
CA GLN A 46 -5.89 20.05 57.02
C GLN A 46 -5.56 18.62 57.47
N MET A 47 -6.13 18.18 58.58
CA MET A 47 -6.01 16.80 59.06
C MET A 47 -6.69 15.82 58.08
N GLU A 48 -7.87 16.16 57.55
CA GLU A 48 -8.57 15.34 56.55
C GLU A 48 -7.77 15.26 55.25
N GLU A 49 -7.20 16.37 54.79
CA GLU A 49 -6.31 16.41 53.62
C GLU A 49 -5.03 15.59 53.83
N LEU A 50 -4.43 15.66 55.02
CA LEU A 50 -3.26 14.86 55.39
C LEU A 50 -3.56 13.36 55.28
N PHE A 51 -4.68 12.90 55.82
CA PHE A 51 -5.09 11.50 55.74
C PHE A 51 -5.40 11.10 54.29
N TYR A 52 -6.13 11.94 53.54
CA TYR A 52 -6.44 11.72 52.13
C TYR A 52 -5.17 11.54 51.27
N ARG A 53 -4.20 12.45 51.38
CA ARG A 53 -2.94 12.39 50.62
C ARG A 53 -2.08 11.20 51.05
N SER A 54 -2.02 10.93 52.36
CA SER A 54 -1.24 9.81 52.89
C SER A 54 -1.76 8.47 52.39
N ILE A 55 -3.08 8.24 52.39
CA ILE A 55 -3.71 7.02 51.86
C ILE A 55 -3.36 6.83 50.38
N LEU A 56 -3.45 7.89 49.57
CA LEU A 56 -3.12 7.82 48.14
C LEU A 56 -1.64 7.57 47.88
N LYS A 57 -0.74 8.16 48.67
CA LYS A 57 0.70 7.91 48.56
C LYS A 57 1.07 6.50 48.98
N VAL A 58 0.50 5.99 50.08
CA VAL A 58 0.69 4.60 50.50
C VAL A 58 0.25 3.64 49.39
N HIS A 59 -0.91 3.87 48.77
CA HIS A 59 -1.39 3.06 47.65
C HIS A 59 -0.45 3.09 46.45
N LYS A 60 0.20 4.22 46.18
CA LYS A 60 1.14 4.39 45.07
C LYS A 60 2.51 3.78 45.35
N GLU A 61 3.03 3.95 46.56
CA GLU A 61 4.41 3.66 46.93
C GLU A 61 4.60 2.28 47.58
N ILE A 62 3.53 1.68 48.10
CA ILE A 62 3.54 0.34 48.71
C ILE A 62 2.56 -0.59 47.97
N PRO A 63 2.84 -0.96 46.70
CA PRO A 63 1.94 -1.81 45.91
C PRO A 63 1.95 -3.30 46.30
N ARG A 64 2.82 -3.74 47.23
CA ARG A 64 2.96 -5.15 47.65
C ARG A 64 2.94 -5.30 49.18
N PRO A 65 2.36 -6.40 49.72
CA PRO A 65 2.32 -6.64 51.17
C PRO A 65 3.72 -6.91 51.73
N THR A 66 4.16 -6.05 52.65
CA THR A 66 5.36 -6.24 53.49
C THR A 66 4.97 -6.76 54.87
N LYS A 67 5.87 -7.49 55.56
CA LYS A 67 5.63 -7.98 56.94
C LYS A 67 5.25 -6.82 57.87
N GLU A 68 4.30 -7.02 58.79
CA GLU A 68 3.64 -5.96 59.59
C GLU A 68 4.56 -4.91 60.26
N PRO A 69 5.71 -5.22 60.91
CA PRO A 69 6.54 -4.17 61.50
C PRO A 69 7.21 -3.26 60.45
N LEU A 70 7.40 -3.75 59.22
CA LEU A 70 7.91 -2.95 58.11
C LEU A 70 6.82 -2.10 57.44
N PHE A 71 5.55 -2.48 57.58
CA PHE A 71 4.44 -1.74 57.01
C PHE A 71 4.12 -0.50 57.86
N ASP A 72 3.95 -0.65 59.17
CA ASP A 72 3.64 0.47 60.08
C ASP A 72 4.70 1.57 60.04
N THR A 73 5.99 1.20 60.04
CA THR A 73 7.11 2.15 59.96
C THR A 73 7.16 2.88 58.61
N ARG A 74 6.89 2.17 57.49
CA ARG A 74 6.81 2.79 56.17
C ARG A 74 5.62 3.73 56.02
N VAL A 75 4.45 3.34 56.53
CA VAL A 75 3.27 4.22 56.52
C VAL A 75 3.51 5.45 57.40
N ALA A 76 4.14 5.30 58.56
CA ALA A 76 4.53 6.43 59.40
C ALA A 76 5.53 7.37 58.71
N SER A 77 6.49 6.83 57.95
CA SER A 77 7.41 7.63 57.14
C SER A 77 6.67 8.43 56.06
N ILE A 78 5.79 7.79 55.28
CA ILE A 78 4.97 8.47 54.26
C ILE A 78 4.07 9.53 54.91
N PHE A 79 3.49 9.24 56.07
CA PHE A 79 2.64 10.17 56.80
C PHE A 79 3.42 11.41 57.27
N ILE A 80 4.59 11.24 57.89
CA ILE A 80 5.45 12.35 58.34
C ILE A 80 5.96 13.17 57.16
N GLN A 81 6.38 12.53 56.07
CA GLN A 81 6.76 13.24 54.87
C GLN A 81 5.59 14.07 54.32
N THR A 82 4.39 13.51 54.34
CA THR A 82 3.18 14.24 53.92
C THR A 82 2.85 15.39 54.87
N CYS A 83 3.08 15.25 56.18
CA CYS A 83 3.02 16.35 57.13
C CYS A 83 3.99 17.48 56.77
N ARG A 84 5.27 17.16 56.51
CA ARG A 84 6.31 18.14 56.15
C ARG A 84 6.03 18.84 54.82
N GLU A 85 5.48 18.13 53.84
CA GLU A 85 5.09 18.72 52.55
C GLU A 85 3.90 19.67 52.71
N LEU A 86 2.83 19.23 53.39
CA LEU A 86 1.65 20.04 53.64
C LEU A 86 1.96 21.24 54.55
N SER A 87 2.83 21.12 55.55
CA SER A 87 3.21 22.24 56.42
C SER A 87 3.95 23.34 55.65
N LYS A 88 4.77 22.97 54.66
CA LYS A 88 5.46 23.91 53.74
C LYS A 88 4.49 24.58 52.77
N GLU A 89 3.53 23.82 52.21
CA GLU A 89 2.51 24.35 51.28
C GLU A 89 1.59 25.38 51.96
N THR A 90 1.27 25.17 53.24
CA THR A 90 0.24 25.94 53.95
C THR A 90 0.79 27.17 54.70
N GLY A 91 2.02 27.60 54.38
CA GLY A 91 2.74 28.77 54.90
C GLY A 91 2.08 29.52 56.06
N MET A 92 2.57 29.27 57.29
CA MET A 92 2.26 29.97 58.55
C MET A 92 1.19 31.08 58.45
N LYS A 93 -0.08 30.73 58.71
CA LYS A 93 -1.09 31.56 59.41
C LYS A 93 -2.41 30.80 59.54
N ALA A 94 -2.62 30.23 60.72
CA ALA A 94 -3.96 29.99 61.21
C ALA A 94 -4.11 30.75 62.53
N SER A 95 -4.50 32.02 62.44
CA SER A 95 -5.20 32.69 63.52
C SER A 95 -6.68 32.29 63.39
N ALA A 96 -7.10 31.25 64.09
CA ALA A 96 -8.52 31.03 64.37
C ALA A 96 -8.66 30.11 65.58
N GLU A 97 -9.35 30.66 66.57
CA GLU A 97 -10.11 30.07 67.68
C GLU A 97 -9.51 28.89 68.47
N ARG A 98 -9.28 29.19 69.76
CA ARG A 98 -8.79 28.27 70.79
C ARG A 98 -9.84 27.19 71.06
N GLU A 99 -9.77 26.06 70.38
CA GLU A 99 -10.16 24.81 71.04
C GLU A 99 -9.18 24.58 72.20
N SER A 100 -9.71 24.22 73.37
CA SER A 100 -8.93 24.00 74.59
C SER A 100 -8.07 22.74 74.45
N ARG A 101 -6.95 22.86 73.73
CA ARG A 101 -5.97 21.78 73.63
C ARG A 101 -5.35 21.55 75.01
N PRO A 102 -5.11 20.29 75.41
CA PRO A 102 -4.33 19.98 76.60
C PRO A 102 -3.01 20.77 76.57
N ASP A 103 -2.61 21.32 77.71
CA ASP A 103 -1.43 22.21 77.82
C ASP A 103 -0.14 21.54 77.31
N PHE A 104 -0.10 20.21 77.29
CA PHE A 104 0.95 19.42 76.69
C PHE A 104 1.24 19.73 75.20
N PHE A 105 0.22 19.88 74.35
CA PHE A 105 0.46 20.21 72.93
C PHE A 105 0.96 21.65 72.76
N LYS A 106 0.61 22.57 73.67
CA LYS A 106 1.15 23.93 73.67
C LYS A 106 2.63 23.93 74.02
N ALA A 107 3.07 23.02 74.91
CA ALA A 107 4.48 22.85 75.22
C ALA A 107 5.26 22.23 74.04
N LEU A 108 4.67 21.25 73.33
CA LEU A 108 5.29 20.69 72.11
C LEU A 108 5.44 21.71 70.98
N ASP A 109 4.50 22.64 70.84
CA ASP A 109 4.57 23.71 69.83
C ASP A 109 5.76 24.67 70.03
N GLN A 110 6.37 24.70 71.22
CA GLN A 110 7.52 25.54 71.55
C GLN A 110 8.87 24.89 71.20
N LEU A 111 8.87 23.60 70.85
CA LEU A 111 10.07 22.86 70.47
C LEU A 111 10.52 23.20 69.04
N LYS A 112 11.81 22.99 68.76
CA LYS A 112 12.28 22.97 67.37
C LYS A 112 11.65 21.80 66.62
N GLU A 113 11.56 21.91 65.30
CA GLU A 113 10.91 20.89 64.47
C GLU A 113 11.52 19.50 64.69
N ASP A 114 12.85 19.37 64.64
CA ASP A 114 13.55 18.09 64.84
C ASP A 114 13.37 17.53 66.27
N GLU A 115 13.39 18.39 67.29
CA GLU A 115 13.17 18.01 68.71
C GLU A 115 11.72 17.51 68.91
N ARG A 116 10.75 18.21 68.32
CA ARG A 116 9.32 17.88 68.38
C ARG A 116 9.02 16.56 67.68
N GLU A 117 9.61 16.34 66.51
CA GLU A 117 9.44 15.11 65.75
C GLU A 117 10.08 13.92 66.48
N ALA A 118 11.29 14.09 67.05
CA ALA A 118 11.95 13.06 67.84
C ALA A 118 11.09 12.63 69.05
N ILE A 119 10.53 13.60 69.80
CA ILE A 119 9.64 13.33 70.93
C ILE A 119 8.35 12.65 70.47
N ALA A 120 7.74 13.12 69.37
CA ALA A 120 6.50 12.53 68.86
C ALA A 120 6.72 11.08 68.39
N LEU A 121 7.84 10.77 67.76
CA LEU A 121 8.15 9.41 67.33
C LEU A 121 8.45 8.47 68.50
N ALA A 122 9.29 8.90 69.43
CA ALA A 122 9.71 8.06 70.56
C ALA A 122 8.59 7.87 71.59
N PHE A 123 7.90 8.94 71.99
CA PHE A 123 6.95 8.89 73.11
C PHE A 123 5.48 8.81 72.68
N ILE A 124 5.08 9.49 71.59
CA ILE A 124 3.67 9.46 71.14
C ILE A 124 3.40 8.23 70.27
N LYS A 125 4.28 7.94 69.31
CA LYS A 125 4.16 6.78 68.42
C LYS A 125 4.72 5.50 69.05
N GLY A 126 5.66 5.63 70.01
CA GLY A 126 6.27 4.50 70.69
C GLY A 126 7.32 3.77 69.85
N MET A 127 7.96 4.46 68.90
CA MET A 127 9.02 3.87 68.06
C MET A 127 10.31 3.67 68.86
N SER A 128 11.08 2.65 68.50
CA SER A 128 12.45 2.51 69.02
C SER A 128 13.32 3.66 68.54
N ARG A 129 14.38 4.01 69.29
CA ARG A 129 15.32 5.06 68.90
C ARG A 129 15.97 4.78 67.53
N ALA A 130 16.22 3.51 67.22
CA ALA A 130 16.76 3.09 65.93
C ALA A 130 15.77 3.36 64.78
N ASP A 131 14.50 2.99 64.95
CA ASP A 131 13.47 3.18 63.91
C ASP A 131 13.14 4.67 63.72
N ALA A 132 13.07 5.43 64.82
CA ALA A 132 12.83 6.87 64.79
C ALA A 132 14.02 7.61 64.14
N GLY A 133 15.26 7.24 64.48
CA GLY A 133 16.48 7.79 63.88
C GLY A 133 16.55 7.50 62.37
N GLN A 134 16.21 6.27 61.96
CA GLN A 134 16.13 5.91 60.55
C GLN A 134 15.09 6.75 59.79
N LEU A 135 13.93 7.02 60.41
CA LEU A 135 12.86 7.81 59.80
C LEU A 135 13.23 9.29 59.68
N LEU A 136 13.90 9.85 60.69
CA LEU A 136 14.38 11.23 60.69
C LEU A 136 15.70 11.43 59.92
N ASN A 137 16.33 10.35 59.46
CA ASN A 137 17.63 10.34 58.81
C ASN A 137 18.75 10.94 59.69
N VAL A 138 18.76 10.57 60.97
CA VAL A 138 19.76 10.99 61.97
C VAL A 138 20.41 9.77 62.63
N SER A 139 21.63 9.92 63.14
CA SER A 139 22.31 8.83 63.84
C SER A 139 21.64 8.53 65.20
N PRO A 140 21.81 7.33 65.78
CA PRO A 140 21.31 7.04 67.13
C PRO A 140 21.79 8.02 68.20
N GLU A 141 23.03 8.52 68.08
CA GLU A 141 23.61 9.53 68.97
C GLU A 141 22.90 10.87 68.80
N THR A 142 22.68 11.30 67.56
CA THR A 142 21.93 12.54 67.25
C THR A 142 20.48 12.43 67.73
N MET A 143 19.87 11.24 67.62
CA MET A 143 18.53 10.97 68.15
C MET A 143 18.49 11.15 69.67
N ASN A 144 19.50 10.68 70.39
CA ASN A 144 19.62 10.89 71.84
C ASN A 144 19.79 12.38 72.18
N GLU A 145 20.59 13.13 71.42
CA GLU A 145 20.75 14.58 71.60
C GLU A 145 19.43 15.33 71.37
N LEU A 146 18.67 14.98 70.33
CA LEU A 146 17.36 15.57 70.03
C LEU A 146 16.32 15.25 71.12
N LEU A 147 16.31 14.02 71.63
CA LEU A 147 15.43 13.65 72.74
C LEU A 147 15.83 14.39 74.03
N PHE A 148 17.13 14.50 74.32
CA PHE A 148 17.62 15.17 75.52
C PHE A 148 17.29 16.67 75.49
N SER A 149 17.65 17.35 74.39
CA SER A 149 17.35 18.77 74.18
C SER A 149 15.84 19.02 74.13
N GLY A 150 15.07 18.15 73.49
CA GLY A 150 13.61 18.23 73.46
C GLY A 150 12.97 18.11 74.84
N ILE A 151 13.38 17.13 75.65
CA ILE A 151 12.89 16.96 77.04
C ILE A 151 13.28 18.17 77.89
N GLN A 152 14.48 18.70 77.70
CA GLN A 152 14.92 19.92 78.37
C GLN A 152 14.11 21.14 77.96
N SER A 153 13.79 21.30 76.68
CA SER A 153 12.93 22.39 76.20
C SER A 153 11.49 22.24 76.70
N LEU A 154 10.97 21.01 76.77
CA LEU A 154 9.66 20.70 77.33
C LEU A 154 9.55 21.02 78.83
N LYS A 155 10.61 20.79 79.60
CA LYS A 155 10.69 21.18 81.02
C LYS A 155 10.27 22.65 81.21
N ASN A 156 10.80 23.53 80.37
CA ASN A 156 10.47 24.97 80.41
C ASN A 156 9.00 25.23 80.04
N GLY A 157 8.50 24.57 78.99
CA GLY A 157 7.11 24.71 78.52
C GLY A 157 6.07 24.17 79.51
N LEU A 158 6.44 23.19 80.33
CA LEU A 158 5.60 22.60 81.38
C LEU A 158 5.70 23.35 82.73
N GLY A 159 6.47 24.44 82.81
CA GLY A 159 6.52 25.33 83.97
C GLY A 159 7.59 25.03 85.01
N TYR A 160 8.50 24.08 84.76
CA TYR A 160 9.61 23.75 85.66
C TYR A 160 10.76 24.76 85.49
N ARG A 161 10.80 25.82 86.29
CA ARG A 161 11.75 26.97 86.14
C ARG A 161 13.18 26.77 86.67
N GLN A 162 13.63 25.54 86.91
CA GLN A 162 14.98 25.29 87.43
C GLN A 162 16.02 25.17 86.30
N SER A 163 17.07 26.00 86.35
CA SER A 163 18.24 25.90 85.46
C SER A 163 18.97 24.57 85.69
N MET A 164 19.30 23.85 84.62
CA MET A 164 20.17 22.65 84.71
C MET A 164 21.53 23.05 85.26
N LYS A 165 21.95 22.45 86.37
CA LYS A 165 23.25 22.72 87.03
C LYS A 165 24.14 21.48 87.11
N GLY A 166 23.63 20.33 86.71
CA GLY A 166 24.34 19.06 86.70
C GLY A 166 25.53 19.06 85.76
N CYS A 167 26.45 18.12 86.00
CA CYS A 167 27.65 17.95 85.22
C CYS A 167 27.32 17.54 83.76
N LYS A 168 27.79 18.34 82.80
CA LYS A 168 27.58 18.11 81.36
C LYS A 168 27.99 16.71 80.88
N SER A 169 29.08 16.17 81.42
CA SER A 169 29.60 14.82 81.09
C SER A 169 28.65 13.67 81.48
N TYR A 170 27.68 13.93 82.35
CA TYR A 170 26.72 12.94 82.83
C TYR A 170 25.31 13.17 82.28
N GLN A 171 25.02 14.34 81.71
CA GLN A 171 23.71 14.64 81.10
C GLN A 171 23.38 13.73 79.91
N GLU A 172 24.38 13.42 79.07
CA GLU A 172 24.23 12.52 77.91
C GLU A 172 23.80 11.10 78.33
N LYS A 173 24.05 10.71 79.59
CA LYS A 173 23.73 9.39 80.15
C LYS A 173 22.30 9.27 80.69
N TYR A 174 21.52 10.36 80.76
CA TYR A 174 20.21 10.36 81.42
C TYR A 174 19.18 9.49 80.73
N ILE A 175 19.10 9.56 79.39
CA ILE A 175 18.13 8.77 78.61
C ILE A 175 18.46 7.28 78.70
N ASP A 176 19.73 6.91 78.52
CA ASP A 176 20.17 5.52 78.58
C ASP A 176 19.95 4.89 79.96
N TYR A 177 20.06 5.70 81.02
CA TYR A 177 19.77 5.31 82.38
C TYR A 177 18.27 5.04 82.60
N LEU A 178 17.40 5.97 82.19
CA LEU A 178 15.96 5.88 82.38
C LEU A 178 15.28 4.79 81.54
N GLU A 179 15.87 4.45 80.39
CA GLU A 179 15.40 3.35 79.54
C GLU A 179 16.02 1.99 79.90
N GLY A 180 16.98 1.95 80.82
CA GLY A 180 17.63 0.71 81.26
C GLY A 180 18.58 0.10 80.22
N THR A 181 19.06 0.90 79.26
CA THR A 181 19.91 0.48 78.14
C THR A 181 21.42 0.62 78.43
N MET A 182 21.78 1.25 79.54
CA MET A 182 23.18 1.48 79.95
C MET A 182 23.88 0.20 80.41
N ALA A 183 25.16 0.02 80.02
CA ALA A 183 25.95 -1.13 80.45
C ALA A 183 26.19 -1.12 81.97
N ARG A 184 26.25 -2.30 82.60
CA ARG A 184 26.35 -2.42 84.06
C ARG A 184 27.51 -1.63 84.70
N PRO A 185 28.75 -1.63 84.15
CA PRO A 185 29.85 -0.85 84.72
C PRO A 185 29.59 0.66 84.67
N GLU A 186 29.06 1.16 83.56
CA GLU A 186 28.74 2.57 83.36
C GLU A 186 27.57 3.03 84.23
N LYS A 187 26.59 2.15 84.44
CA LYS A 187 25.45 2.40 85.32
C LYS A 187 25.89 2.58 86.77
N ILE A 188 26.80 1.73 87.25
CA ILE A 188 27.33 1.84 88.61
C ILE A 188 28.11 3.16 88.78
N ASP A 189 28.97 3.52 87.82
CA ASP A 189 29.69 4.80 87.82
C ASP A 189 28.73 6.01 87.85
N PHE A 190 27.68 5.97 87.01
CA PHE A 190 26.65 7.00 86.96
C PHE A 190 25.89 7.12 88.29
N GLU A 191 25.47 6.01 88.89
CA GLU A 191 24.74 6.00 90.17
C GLU A 191 25.61 6.50 91.33
N ILE A 192 26.90 6.15 91.35
CA ILE A 192 27.86 6.70 92.32
C ILE A 192 27.95 8.22 92.17
N HIS A 193 28.06 8.73 90.94
CA HIS A 193 28.14 10.17 90.69
C HIS A 193 26.85 10.89 91.12
N VAL A 194 25.68 10.40 90.71
CA VAL A 194 24.38 10.98 91.07
C VAL A 194 24.16 11.00 92.58
N TYR A 195 24.63 9.97 93.30
CA TYR A 195 24.55 9.95 94.77
C TYR A 195 25.37 11.06 95.44
N HIS A 196 26.50 11.47 94.84
CA HIS A 196 27.41 12.46 95.42
C HIS A 196 27.25 13.88 94.83
N CYS A 197 26.55 14.04 93.70
CA CYS A 197 26.35 15.33 93.03
C CYS A 197 24.88 15.74 93.10
N ARG A 198 24.55 16.65 94.04
CA ARG A 198 23.19 17.16 94.25
C ARG A 198 22.59 17.81 93.01
N ASP A 199 23.38 18.54 92.24
CA ASP A 199 22.91 19.17 91.01
C ASP A 199 22.53 18.12 89.93
N CYS A 200 23.29 17.03 89.79
CA CYS A 200 22.94 15.92 88.90
C CYS A 200 21.73 15.11 89.41
N GLN A 201 21.56 15.01 90.73
CA GLN A 201 20.42 14.35 91.34
C GLN A 201 19.12 15.13 91.07
N ASP A 202 19.11 16.44 91.30
CA ASP A 202 17.96 17.32 91.07
C ASP A 202 17.62 17.41 89.56
N ASP A 203 18.64 17.48 88.70
CA ASP A 203 18.47 17.50 87.25
C ASP A 203 17.90 16.17 86.72
N LEU A 204 18.43 15.03 87.15
CA LEU A 204 17.92 13.71 86.75
C LEU A 204 16.48 13.48 87.26
N ALA A 205 16.16 13.89 88.48
CA ALA A 205 14.80 13.79 89.03
C ALA A 205 13.80 14.60 88.19
N THR A 206 14.15 15.84 87.85
CA THR A 206 13.30 16.68 87.01
C THR A 206 13.17 16.13 85.58
N PHE A 207 14.26 15.62 85.02
CA PHE A 207 14.26 14.97 83.70
C PHE A 207 13.35 13.74 83.70
N GLN A 208 13.40 12.93 84.76
CA GLN A 208 12.53 11.77 84.96
C GLN A 208 11.05 12.17 85.07
N GLU A 209 10.71 13.26 85.77
CA GLU A 209 9.32 13.77 85.84
C GLU A 209 8.76 14.17 84.47
N VAL A 210 9.56 14.83 83.64
CA VAL A 210 9.15 15.20 82.27
C VAL A 210 8.95 13.95 81.42
N VAL A 211 9.85 12.96 81.51
CA VAL A 211 9.70 11.66 80.83
C VAL A 211 8.46 10.90 81.31
N LEU A 212 8.15 10.92 82.60
CA LEU A 212 6.93 10.31 83.15
C LEU A 212 5.68 11.04 82.66
N THR A 213 5.73 12.37 82.58
CA THR A 213 4.63 13.18 82.02
C THR A 213 4.39 12.84 80.55
N LEU A 214 5.47 12.65 79.77
CA LEU A 214 5.40 12.19 78.38
C LEU A 214 4.76 10.80 78.25
N LYS A 215 5.18 9.84 79.09
CA LYS A 215 4.62 8.48 79.11
C LYS A 215 3.16 8.47 79.55
N ASN A 216 2.81 9.21 80.60
CA ASN A 216 1.43 9.32 81.09
C ASN A 216 0.52 9.99 80.05
N PHE A 217 1.03 11.00 79.34
CA PHE A 217 0.32 11.57 78.21
C PHE A 217 0.10 10.51 77.13
N ALA A 218 1.15 9.77 76.74
CA ALA A 218 1.09 8.71 75.75
C ALA A 218 0.15 7.55 76.11
N GLU A 219 -0.01 7.25 77.40
CA GLU A 219 -0.99 6.26 77.89
C GLU A 219 -2.42 6.84 77.93
N GLY A 220 -2.56 8.12 78.31
CA GLY A 220 -3.81 8.88 78.31
C GLY A 220 -4.37 9.17 76.91
N ILE A 221 -3.54 9.04 75.86
CA ILE A 221 -3.92 9.12 74.44
C ILE A 221 -5.11 8.21 74.10
N LYS A 222 -5.27 7.07 74.77
CA LYS A 222 -6.43 6.18 74.56
C LYS A 222 -7.78 6.87 74.73
N ASN A 223 -7.83 7.97 75.50
CA ASN A 223 -9.02 8.77 75.77
C ASN A 223 -9.15 10.01 74.87
N PHE A 224 -8.20 10.26 73.96
CA PHE A 224 -8.25 11.39 73.04
C PHE A 224 -9.31 11.14 71.95
N ARG A 225 -10.31 12.03 71.83
CA ARG A 225 -11.44 11.87 70.91
C ARG A 225 -11.12 12.46 69.54
N VAL A 226 -11.03 11.60 68.52
CA VAL A 226 -11.03 12.00 67.10
C VAL A 226 -12.47 12.35 66.71
N PRO A 227 -12.73 13.42 65.93
CA PRO A 227 -14.08 13.74 65.44
C PRO A 227 -14.73 12.55 64.73
N SER A 228 -16.00 12.28 65.02
CA SER A 228 -16.69 11.06 64.56
C SER A 228 -16.83 10.97 63.04
N ASN A 229 -16.97 12.11 62.36
CA ASN A 229 -17.13 12.22 60.90
C ASN A 229 -15.80 12.33 60.13
N PHE A 230 -14.65 12.27 60.81
CA PHE A 230 -13.35 12.55 60.21
C PHE A 230 -12.97 11.59 59.06
N MET A 231 -13.02 10.28 59.32
CA MET A 231 -12.68 9.28 58.30
C MET A 231 -13.76 9.15 57.22
N GLU A 232 -15.03 9.39 57.57
CA GLU A 232 -16.15 9.37 56.61
C GLU A 232 -15.96 10.41 55.49
N ASN A 233 -15.50 11.62 55.85
CA ASN A 233 -15.18 12.67 54.88
C ASN A 233 -14.02 12.28 53.95
N VAL A 234 -12.98 11.66 54.50
CA VAL A 234 -11.81 11.19 53.73
C VAL A 234 -12.20 10.07 52.77
N GLU A 235 -12.98 9.10 53.23
CA GLU A 235 -13.48 7.98 52.43
C GLU A 235 -14.41 8.45 51.31
N ALA A 236 -15.31 9.40 51.57
CA ALA A 236 -16.19 9.98 50.55
C ALA A 236 -15.40 10.62 49.39
N ARG A 237 -14.32 11.34 49.71
CA ARG A 237 -13.42 11.95 48.70
C ARG A 237 -12.64 10.90 47.90
N LEU A 238 -12.27 9.78 48.51
CA LEU A 238 -11.62 8.67 47.80
C LEU A 238 -12.60 7.99 46.82
N ALA A 239 -13.83 7.74 47.24
CA ALA A 239 -14.87 7.13 46.42
C ALA A 239 -15.26 7.98 45.19
N GLU A 240 -15.39 9.30 45.35
CA GLU A 240 -15.71 10.20 44.23
C GLU A 240 -14.63 10.18 43.13
N ARG A 241 -13.35 10.10 43.54
CA ARG A 241 -12.21 10.01 42.62
C ARG A 241 -12.23 8.73 41.81
N ASP A 242 -12.53 7.59 42.43
CA ASP A 242 -12.57 6.30 41.75
C ASP A 242 -13.73 6.20 40.75
N LYS A 243 -14.90 6.76 41.08
CA LYS A 243 -16.02 6.86 40.15
C LYS A 243 -15.64 7.61 38.86
N LYS A 244 -15.01 8.79 38.98
CA LYS A 244 -14.53 9.58 37.83
C LYS A 244 -13.49 8.83 36.99
N ARG A 245 -12.65 8.00 37.62
CA ARG A 245 -11.63 7.18 36.92
C ARG A 245 -12.27 6.07 36.09
N GLN A 246 -13.27 5.37 36.64
CA GLN A 246 -13.95 4.29 35.93
C GLN A 246 -14.72 4.78 34.69
N GLU A 247 -15.35 5.95 34.77
CA GLU A 247 -16.06 6.55 33.63
C GLU A 247 -15.12 6.88 32.46
N LYS A 248 -13.93 7.44 32.74
CA LYS A 248 -12.91 7.71 31.71
C LYS A 248 -12.39 6.44 31.03
N LEU A 249 -12.21 5.37 31.80
CA LEU A 249 -11.78 4.07 31.25
C LEU A 249 -12.86 3.43 30.37
N LYS A 250 -14.13 3.50 30.76
CA LYS A 250 -15.26 3.03 29.92
C LYS A 250 -15.31 3.77 28.57
N LYS A 251 -15.11 5.09 28.56
CA LYS A 251 -15.08 5.90 27.33
C LYS A 251 -13.93 5.49 26.39
N ARG A 252 -12.72 5.27 26.93
CA ARG A 252 -11.55 4.85 26.13
C ARG A 252 -11.71 3.45 25.53
N LYS A 253 -12.26 2.49 26.28
CA LYS A 253 -12.52 1.14 25.77
C LYS A 253 -13.51 1.16 24.59
N ARG A 254 -14.57 1.98 24.67
CA ARG A 254 -15.56 2.10 23.60
C ARG A 254 -14.96 2.64 22.29
N ILE A 255 -14.03 3.59 22.38
CA ILE A 255 -13.29 4.11 21.22
C ILE A 255 -12.37 3.03 20.64
N GLY A 256 -11.64 2.30 21.49
CA GLY A 256 -10.77 1.20 21.05
C GLY A 256 -11.52 0.09 20.29
N PHE A 257 -12.71 -0.30 20.77
CA PHE A 257 -13.54 -1.28 20.07
C PHE A 257 -14.04 -0.78 18.71
N ALA A 258 -14.36 0.51 18.57
CA ALA A 258 -14.76 1.08 17.28
C ALA A 258 -13.61 1.04 16.26
N PHE A 259 -12.40 1.41 16.66
CA PHE A 259 -11.22 1.33 15.78
C PHE A 259 -10.89 -0.12 15.38
N ALA A 260 -10.92 -1.06 16.34
CA ALA A 260 -10.70 -2.47 16.04
C ALA A 260 -11.71 -3.02 15.03
N GLY A 261 -12.99 -2.61 15.13
CA GLY A 261 -14.03 -2.98 14.16
C GLY A 261 -13.76 -2.44 12.75
N ILE A 262 -13.31 -1.19 12.62
CA ILE A 262 -12.95 -0.60 11.31
C ILE A 262 -11.78 -1.35 10.67
N PHE A 263 -10.72 -1.64 11.44
CA PHE A 263 -9.58 -2.39 10.92
C PHE A 263 -9.94 -3.83 10.52
N ALA A 264 -10.78 -4.50 11.31
CA ALA A 264 -11.28 -5.83 10.96
C ALA A 264 -12.08 -5.81 9.65
N LEU A 265 -12.90 -4.78 9.43
CA LEU A 265 -13.66 -4.60 8.19
C LEU A 265 -12.74 -4.37 6.99
N LEU A 266 -11.71 -3.51 7.12
CA LEU A 266 -10.75 -3.24 6.05
C LEU A 266 -9.95 -4.48 5.66
N ILE A 267 -9.51 -5.27 6.65
CA ILE A 267 -8.82 -6.54 6.41
C ILE A 267 -9.76 -7.55 5.74
N ALA A 268 -11.02 -7.63 6.17
CA ALA A 268 -12.01 -8.51 5.55
C ALA A 268 -12.29 -8.13 4.08
N ILE A 269 -12.36 -6.83 3.76
CA ILE A 269 -12.50 -6.34 2.38
C ILE A 269 -11.31 -6.78 1.53
N GLU A 270 -10.07 -6.66 2.02
CA GLU A 270 -8.89 -7.09 1.28
C GLU A 270 -8.87 -8.61 1.05
N VAL A 271 -9.15 -9.40 2.07
CA VAL A 271 -9.15 -10.88 1.96
C VAL A 271 -10.25 -11.37 1.02
N LEU A 272 -11.43 -10.74 1.02
CA LEU A 272 -12.56 -11.17 0.20
C LEU A 272 -12.49 -10.68 -1.25
N THR A 273 -11.89 -9.51 -1.50
CA THR A 273 -11.97 -8.86 -2.83
C THR A 273 -10.62 -8.60 -3.49
N GLY A 274 -9.51 -8.56 -2.73
CA GLY A 274 -8.20 -8.13 -3.25
C GLY A 274 -8.20 -6.70 -3.79
N SER A 275 -9.14 -5.85 -3.34
CA SER A 275 -9.34 -4.52 -3.93
C SER A 275 -8.14 -3.59 -3.72
N PHE A 276 -7.47 -3.63 -2.56
CA PHE A 276 -6.33 -2.74 -2.30
C PHE A 276 -5.08 -3.19 -3.04
N SER A 277 -4.80 -4.49 -3.09
CA SER A 277 -3.70 -5.04 -3.89
C SER A 277 -3.89 -4.75 -5.38
N ASN A 278 -5.08 -4.97 -5.95
CA ASN A 278 -5.35 -4.63 -7.34
C ASN A 278 -5.18 -3.13 -7.62
N VAL A 279 -5.65 -2.23 -6.74
CA VAL A 279 -5.47 -0.78 -6.91
C VAL A 279 -4.01 -0.35 -6.79
N TYR A 280 -3.26 -0.90 -5.82
CA TYR A 280 -1.84 -0.62 -5.64
C TYR A 280 -1.03 -1.05 -6.86
N TYR A 281 -1.18 -2.29 -7.30
CA TYR A 281 -0.45 -2.80 -8.45
C TYR A 281 -0.90 -2.16 -9.77
N ALA A 282 -2.18 -1.80 -9.92
CA ALA A 282 -2.64 -1.00 -11.05
C ALA A 282 -2.02 0.42 -11.07
N HIS A 283 -1.50 0.91 -9.95
CA HIS A 283 -0.72 2.15 -9.93
C HIS A 283 0.77 1.92 -10.15
N ALA A 284 1.33 0.86 -9.58
CA ALA A 284 2.75 0.53 -9.65
C ALA A 284 3.18 -0.09 -11.00
N GLU A 285 2.24 -0.64 -11.78
CA GLU A 285 2.55 -1.31 -13.06
C GLU A 285 3.19 -0.34 -14.06
N GLU A 286 4.37 -0.69 -14.59
CA GLU A 286 5.15 0.17 -15.48
C GLU A 286 4.59 0.18 -16.91
N ASN A 287 4.05 -0.96 -17.36
CA ASN A 287 3.42 -1.09 -18.67
C ASN A 287 2.10 -0.28 -18.72
N ALA A 288 2.08 0.78 -19.53
CA ALA A 288 0.92 1.67 -19.64
C ALA A 288 -0.34 0.96 -20.16
N GLU A 289 -0.19 0.00 -21.06
CA GLU A 289 -1.31 -0.77 -21.60
C GLU A 289 -1.89 -1.70 -20.53
N LEU A 290 -1.06 -2.53 -19.90
CA LEU A 290 -1.49 -3.43 -18.82
C LEU A 290 -2.13 -2.67 -17.65
N ARG A 291 -1.53 -1.54 -17.27
CA ARG A 291 -2.08 -0.64 -16.25
C ARG A 291 -3.50 -0.16 -16.60
N GLY A 292 -3.78 0.08 -17.88
CA GLY A 292 -5.13 0.40 -18.36
C GLY A 292 -6.13 -0.71 -18.03
N PHE A 293 -5.80 -1.97 -18.34
CA PHE A 293 -6.63 -3.13 -18.03
C PHE A 293 -6.85 -3.32 -16.53
N LEU A 294 -5.77 -3.26 -15.73
CA LEU A 294 -5.83 -3.47 -14.28
C LEU A 294 -6.69 -2.41 -13.57
N ARG A 295 -6.60 -1.14 -13.98
CA ARG A 295 -7.41 -0.06 -13.41
C ARG A 295 -8.90 -0.22 -13.62
N HIS A 296 -9.30 -0.87 -14.72
CA HIS A 296 -10.70 -1.13 -15.04
C HIS A 296 -11.17 -2.53 -14.59
N GLY A 297 -10.33 -3.29 -13.90
CA GLY A 297 -10.68 -4.60 -13.35
C GLY A 297 -10.77 -5.73 -14.37
N PHE A 298 -10.21 -5.55 -15.58
CA PHE A 298 -10.25 -6.56 -16.64
C PHE A 298 -9.17 -7.64 -16.53
N GLY A 299 -8.32 -7.57 -15.52
CA GLY A 299 -7.28 -8.56 -15.27
C GLY A 299 -6.91 -8.62 -13.80
N LYS A 300 -6.22 -9.69 -13.42
CA LYS A 300 -5.60 -9.84 -12.09
C LYS A 300 -4.10 -9.88 -12.23
N VAL A 301 -3.41 -9.31 -11.25
CA VAL A 301 -1.96 -9.43 -11.16
C VAL A 301 -1.62 -10.85 -10.72
N LEU A 302 -0.80 -11.54 -11.49
CA LEU A 302 -0.39 -12.91 -11.23
C LEU A 302 1.06 -12.98 -10.76
N ASN A 303 1.98 -12.33 -11.49
CA ASN A 303 3.44 -12.39 -11.28
C ASN A 303 3.95 -13.83 -11.10
N LEU A 304 3.50 -14.76 -11.95
CA LEU A 304 4.04 -16.12 -11.96
C LEU A 304 5.42 -16.08 -12.59
N GLU A 305 6.42 -16.68 -11.93
CA GLU A 305 7.81 -16.63 -12.37
C GLU A 305 8.34 -18.04 -12.65
N ALA A 306 9.12 -18.16 -13.71
CA ALA A 306 9.97 -19.32 -13.99
C ALA A 306 11.34 -18.82 -14.47
N GLU A 307 12.39 -19.56 -14.18
CA GLU A 307 13.76 -19.21 -14.54
C GLU A 307 14.49 -20.42 -15.11
N SER A 308 15.22 -20.21 -16.21
CA SER A 308 16.00 -21.23 -16.88
C SER A 308 17.17 -20.56 -17.59
N GLY A 309 18.38 -21.13 -17.49
CA GLY A 309 19.55 -20.61 -18.21
C GLY A 309 19.95 -19.16 -17.89
N GLY A 310 19.62 -18.62 -16.72
CA GLY A 310 19.87 -17.21 -16.38
C GLY A 310 18.86 -16.23 -17.00
N VAL A 311 17.77 -16.73 -17.58
CA VAL A 311 16.67 -15.90 -18.08
C VAL A 311 15.40 -16.21 -17.29
N LYS A 312 14.80 -15.15 -16.75
CA LYS A 312 13.59 -15.19 -15.95
C LYS A 312 12.40 -14.69 -16.77
N VAL A 313 11.35 -15.51 -16.85
CA VAL A 313 10.08 -15.15 -17.48
C VAL A 313 9.04 -14.97 -16.39
N ARG A 314 8.37 -13.81 -16.40
CA ARG A 314 7.31 -13.44 -15.47
C ARG A 314 6.02 -13.19 -16.22
N ILE A 315 4.99 -13.97 -15.92
CA ILE A 315 3.62 -13.72 -16.39
C ILE A 315 2.97 -12.69 -15.46
N LYS A 316 2.80 -11.46 -15.96
CA LYS A 316 2.31 -10.32 -15.19
C LYS A 316 0.80 -10.41 -14.96
N SER A 317 0.05 -10.68 -16.04
CA SER A 317 -1.40 -10.75 -16.00
C SER A 317 -1.95 -11.50 -17.21
N VAL A 318 -3.20 -11.94 -17.10
CA VAL A 318 -4.00 -12.52 -18.18
C VAL A 318 -5.35 -11.82 -18.24
N ILE A 319 -5.79 -11.48 -19.44
CA ILE A 319 -7.11 -10.92 -19.74
C ILE A 319 -7.73 -11.79 -20.82
N ALA A 320 -8.85 -12.44 -20.52
CA ALA A 320 -9.57 -13.26 -21.49
C ALA A 320 -10.98 -12.74 -21.69
N ASP A 321 -11.43 -12.70 -22.94
CA ASP A 321 -12.80 -12.42 -23.30
C ASP A 321 -13.28 -13.35 -24.43
N GLU A 322 -14.42 -13.01 -25.03
CA GLU A 322 -15.04 -13.80 -26.10
C GLU A 322 -14.31 -13.69 -27.44
N VAL A 323 -13.38 -12.73 -27.59
CA VAL A 323 -12.62 -12.51 -28.82
C VAL A 323 -11.24 -13.12 -28.72
N GLN A 324 -10.51 -12.89 -27.62
CA GLN A 324 -9.13 -13.36 -27.46
C GLN A 324 -8.73 -13.49 -25.98
N THR A 325 -7.58 -14.13 -25.76
CA THR A 325 -6.91 -14.14 -24.45
C THR A 325 -5.55 -13.48 -24.55
N LEU A 326 -5.36 -12.35 -23.88
CA LEU A 326 -4.08 -11.64 -23.80
C LEU A 326 -3.28 -12.09 -22.58
N ILE A 327 -2.02 -12.47 -22.80
CA ILE A 327 -1.04 -12.70 -21.73
C ILE A 327 0.00 -11.60 -21.76
N PHE A 328 0.10 -10.86 -20.68
CA PHE A 328 1.16 -9.87 -20.48
C PHE A 328 2.33 -10.51 -19.73
N TYR A 329 3.54 -10.30 -20.24
CA TYR A 329 4.74 -10.94 -19.72
C TYR A 329 5.92 -9.99 -19.68
N GLU A 330 6.91 -10.37 -18.88
CA GLU A 330 8.21 -9.72 -18.76
C GLU A 330 9.29 -10.80 -18.84
N VAL A 331 10.33 -10.55 -19.59
CA VAL A 331 11.51 -11.42 -19.70
C VAL A 331 12.71 -10.61 -19.26
N GLU A 332 13.45 -11.13 -18.29
CA GLU A 332 14.61 -10.51 -17.67
C GLU A 332 15.80 -11.46 -17.84
N ASP A 333 16.85 -10.99 -18.52
CA ASP A 333 18.16 -11.62 -18.47
C ASP A 333 18.85 -11.22 -17.16
N THR A 334 19.18 -12.22 -16.34
CA THR A 334 19.79 -12.00 -15.01
C THR A 334 21.32 -12.06 -15.06
N ALA A 335 21.90 -12.51 -16.18
CA ALA A 335 23.33 -12.70 -16.35
C ALA A 335 23.97 -11.66 -17.27
N GLU A 336 23.28 -11.31 -18.36
CA GLU A 336 23.78 -10.44 -19.42
C GLU A 336 22.80 -9.28 -19.69
N ASP A 337 23.21 -8.33 -20.54
CA ASP A 337 22.40 -7.18 -20.96
C ASP A 337 21.65 -7.44 -22.28
N TYR A 338 21.03 -8.62 -22.43
CA TYR A 338 20.22 -8.96 -23.60
C TYR A 338 18.72 -8.86 -23.33
N GLN A 339 17.97 -8.39 -24.32
CA GLN A 339 16.51 -8.45 -24.31
C GLN A 339 16.05 -9.70 -25.05
N TYR A 340 15.12 -10.43 -24.46
CA TYR A 340 14.49 -11.59 -25.08
C TYR A 340 12.98 -11.42 -25.14
N MET A 341 12.34 -11.95 -26.19
CA MET A 341 10.89 -11.97 -26.34
C MET A 341 10.37 -13.39 -26.53
N ILE A 342 9.10 -13.60 -26.19
CA ILE A 342 8.40 -14.82 -26.52
C ILE A 342 8.02 -14.78 -28.00
N ASN A 343 8.50 -15.75 -28.78
CA ASN A 343 8.05 -15.97 -30.14
C ASN A 343 6.93 -17.03 -30.13
N ILE A 344 5.74 -16.68 -30.64
CA ILE A 344 4.58 -17.59 -30.64
C ILE A 344 4.70 -18.74 -31.66
N HIS A 345 5.61 -18.62 -32.64
CA HIS A 345 5.80 -19.61 -33.70
C HIS A 345 6.91 -20.62 -33.40
N ASP A 346 7.83 -20.30 -32.48
CA ASP A 346 8.96 -21.18 -32.13
C ASP A 346 9.17 -21.18 -30.61
N GLY A 347 9.07 -22.37 -30.00
CA GLY A 347 9.28 -22.56 -28.57
C GLY A 347 8.15 -22.06 -27.67
N PHE A 348 6.95 -21.80 -28.18
CA PHE A 348 5.76 -21.45 -27.41
C PHE A 348 4.64 -22.46 -27.65
N SER A 349 4.04 -22.98 -26.58
CA SER A 349 2.93 -23.93 -26.69
C SER A 349 1.97 -23.86 -25.51
N VAL A 350 0.69 -24.07 -25.80
CA VAL A 350 -0.34 -24.27 -24.77
C VAL A 350 -0.73 -25.74 -24.75
N GLU A 351 -0.26 -26.49 -23.75
CA GLU A 351 -0.37 -27.95 -23.72
C GLU A 351 -1.82 -28.43 -23.75
N ASN A 352 -2.72 -27.70 -23.08
CA ASN A 352 -4.16 -28.01 -23.01
C ASN A 352 -5.02 -27.18 -23.98
N MET A 353 -4.44 -26.67 -25.08
CA MET A 353 -5.13 -25.80 -26.04
C MET A 353 -6.45 -26.41 -26.56
N GLY A 354 -6.48 -27.71 -26.85
CA GLY A 354 -7.67 -28.39 -27.37
C GLY A 354 -8.84 -28.42 -26.38
N GLU A 355 -8.54 -28.44 -25.09
CA GLU A 355 -9.53 -28.53 -24.01
C GLU A 355 -10.10 -27.15 -23.64
N ILE A 356 -9.25 -26.13 -23.60
CA ILE A 356 -9.59 -24.84 -23.01
C ILE A 356 -9.91 -23.74 -24.04
N MET A 357 -9.38 -23.81 -25.27
CA MET A 357 -9.51 -22.73 -26.26
C MET A 357 -10.45 -23.06 -27.41
N ASN A 358 -11.14 -22.03 -27.93
CA ASN A 358 -11.99 -22.12 -29.09
C ASN A 358 -11.18 -21.97 -30.38
N ARG A 359 -11.18 -23.01 -31.22
CA ARG A 359 -10.40 -23.09 -32.46
C ARG A 359 -11.12 -22.57 -33.70
N ASP A 360 -12.36 -22.10 -33.54
CA ASP A 360 -13.15 -21.53 -34.63
C ASP A 360 -12.73 -20.08 -34.97
N THR A 361 -11.72 -19.57 -34.28
CA THR A 361 -11.18 -18.22 -34.44
C THR A 361 -9.69 -18.29 -34.79
N GLN A 362 -9.17 -17.24 -35.42
CA GLN A 362 -7.75 -17.13 -35.72
C GLN A 362 -7.01 -16.40 -34.59
N GLN A 363 -5.81 -16.87 -34.26
CA GLN A 363 -4.95 -16.22 -33.29
C GLN A 363 -4.37 -14.93 -33.87
N ARG A 364 -4.40 -13.85 -33.09
CA ARG A 364 -3.86 -12.56 -33.50
C ARG A 364 -2.37 -12.48 -33.24
N PHE A 365 -1.63 -11.94 -34.21
CA PHE A 365 -0.23 -11.62 -34.05
C PHE A 365 -0.09 -10.18 -33.54
N TYR A 366 0.67 -9.99 -32.46
CA TYR A 366 1.10 -8.67 -32.02
C TYR A 366 2.60 -8.53 -32.32
N PRO A 367 3.01 -7.55 -33.14
CA PRO A 367 4.43 -7.30 -33.37
C PRO A 367 5.11 -6.87 -32.06
N PRO A 368 6.43 -7.06 -31.94
CA PRO A 368 7.17 -6.67 -30.74
C PRO A 368 7.04 -5.17 -30.48
N HIS A 369 6.71 -4.82 -29.25
CA HIS A 369 6.49 -3.42 -28.84
C HIS A 369 7.79 -2.77 -28.35
N LEU A 370 8.78 -2.69 -29.24
CA LEU A 370 10.08 -2.07 -28.95
C LEU A 370 9.97 -0.57 -28.62
N GLU A 371 8.93 0.09 -29.15
CA GLU A 371 8.68 1.52 -28.91
C GLU A 371 8.17 1.86 -27.51
N TRP A 372 7.78 0.87 -26.71
CA TRP A 372 7.33 1.15 -25.34
C TRP A 372 8.46 1.74 -24.50
N GLU A 373 8.19 2.88 -23.85
CA GLU A 373 9.12 3.54 -22.92
C GLU A 373 9.70 2.58 -21.87
N ALA A 374 8.91 1.58 -21.43
CA ALA A 374 9.36 0.57 -20.48
C ALA A 374 10.47 -0.34 -21.07
N ASN A 375 10.44 -0.61 -22.37
CA ASN A 375 11.42 -1.43 -23.08
C ASN A 375 12.65 -0.62 -23.53
N LYS A 376 12.56 0.72 -23.57
CA LYS A 376 13.70 1.62 -23.84
C LYS A 376 14.61 1.83 -22.62
N LYS A 377 14.11 1.58 -21.41
CA LYS A 377 14.82 1.87 -20.15
C LYS A 377 15.76 0.76 -19.66
N GLY A 378 15.38 -0.50 -19.82
CA GLY A 378 16.14 -1.65 -19.32
C GLY A 378 16.81 -2.41 -20.46
N LYS A 379 18.15 -2.51 -20.46
CA LYS A 379 18.90 -3.23 -21.50
C LYS A 379 18.73 -4.76 -21.44
N ASN A 380 18.35 -5.28 -20.28
CA ASN A 380 18.20 -6.71 -20.01
C ASN A 380 16.73 -7.15 -19.80
N VAL A 381 15.77 -6.21 -19.89
CA VAL A 381 14.35 -6.48 -19.62
C VAL A 381 13.50 -6.12 -20.83
N TYR A 382 12.68 -7.06 -21.26
CA TYR A 382 11.65 -6.84 -22.27
C TYR A 382 10.26 -7.15 -21.72
N ARG A 383 9.30 -6.30 -22.04
CA ARG A 383 7.89 -6.44 -21.66
C ARG A 383 7.07 -6.57 -22.92
N GLY A 384 6.29 -7.63 -23.00
CA GLY A 384 5.49 -7.95 -24.17
C GLY A 384 4.09 -8.41 -23.81
N LYS A 385 3.30 -8.65 -24.86
CA LYS A 385 2.01 -9.32 -24.78
C LYS A 385 1.91 -10.36 -25.90
N VAL A 386 1.24 -11.47 -25.64
CA VAL A 386 0.86 -12.44 -26.68
C VAL A 386 -0.65 -12.59 -26.70
N SER A 387 -1.20 -12.76 -27.90
CA SER A 387 -2.60 -13.17 -28.07
C SER A 387 -2.70 -14.67 -28.12
N LEU A 388 -3.72 -15.22 -27.48
CA LEU A 388 -4.19 -16.58 -27.64
C LEU A 388 -5.65 -16.57 -28.04
N LEU A 389 -6.13 -17.73 -28.45
CA LEU A 389 -7.52 -17.94 -28.80
C LEU A 389 -8.45 -17.70 -27.59
N PRO A 390 -9.72 -17.33 -27.81
CA PRO A 390 -10.69 -17.14 -26.75
C PRO A 390 -11.00 -18.47 -26.03
N LEU A 391 -11.45 -18.37 -24.78
CA LEU A 391 -11.74 -19.55 -23.96
C LEU A 391 -13.09 -20.17 -24.34
N LYS A 392 -13.16 -21.51 -24.32
CA LYS A 392 -14.41 -22.27 -24.49
C LYS A 392 -15.34 -22.13 -23.28
N LYS A 393 -14.76 -22.09 -22.08
CA LYS A 393 -15.47 -22.09 -20.79
C LYS A 393 -15.24 -20.76 -20.07
N GLU A 394 -16.12 -20.44 -19.12
CA GLU A 394 -16.01 -19.23 -18.31
C GLU A 394 -14.76 -19.19 -17.43
N ASN A 395 -14.29 -20.33 -16.92
CA ASN A 395 -13.10 -20.42 -16.09
C ASN A 395 -12.22 -21.59 -16.54
N GLY A 396 -10.91 -21.45 -16.37
CA GLY A 396 -9.96 -22.53 -16.62
C GLY A 396 -8.53 -22.18 -16.24
N THR A 397 -7.62 -23.08 -16.54
CA THR A 397 -6.18 -22.91 -16.32
C THR A 397 -5.45 -23.15 -17.63
N ILE A 398 -4.73 -22.15 -18.12
CA ILE A 398 -3.86 -22.28 -19.30
C ILE A 398 -2.55 -22.92 -18.87
N LYS A 399 -2.19 -24.05 -19.46
CA LYS A 399 -0.88 -24.69 -19.28
C LYS A 399 0.07 -24.19 -20.36
N LEU A 400 0.85 -23.18 -20.02
CA LEU A 400 1.78 -22.52 -20.93
C LEU A 400 3.17 -23.13 -20.77
N LYS A 401 3.74 -23.59 -21.88
CA LYS A 401 5.10 -24.11 -21.97
C LYS A 401 5.90 -23.29 -22.97
N ILE A 402 7.02 -22.74 -22.50
CA ILE A 402 7.99 -22.00 -23.32
C ILE A 402 9.30 -22.78 -23.26
N THR A 403 9.89 -23.07 -24.42
CA THR A 403 11.17 -23.77 -24.54
C THR A 403 12.25 -22.93 -25.20
N ARG A 404 11.88 -21.86 -25.92
CA ARG A 404 12.81 -20.96 -26.59
C ARG A 404 12.34 -19.52 -26.48
N LEU A 405 13.30 -18.62 -26.33
CA LEU A 405 13.08 -17.18 -26.30
C LEU A 405 13.93 -16.53 -27.37
N GLN A 406 13.34 -15.62 -28.14
CA GLN A 406 14.02 -14.94 -29.23
C GLN A 406 14.80 -13.74 -28.72
N LYS A 407 16.08 -13.67 -29.04
CA LYS A 407 16.94 -12.54 -28.68
C LYS A 407 16.66 -11.34 -29.57
N LEU A 408 16.52 -10.16 -28.98
CA LEU A 408 16.32 -8.89 -29.65
C LEU A 408 17.69 -8.21 -29.87
N LYS A 409 18.06 -7.95 -31.12
CA LYS A 409 19.27 -7.19 -31.46
C LYS A 409 18.95 -5.70 -31.50
N LEU A 410 19.36 -4.95 -30.45
CA LEU A 410 19.13 -3.50 -30.34
C LEU A 410 19.87 -2.66 -31.40
N SER A 411 20.87 -3.20 -32.12
CA SER A 411 21.66 -2.48 -33.13
C SER A 411 20.98 -2.34 -34.49
N ASP A 412 19.83 -2.98 -34.69
CA ASP A 412 19.16 -3.15 -35.98
C ASP A 412 17.71 -2.63 -35.93
N LEU A 413 17.53 -1.43 -35.37
CA LEU A 413 16.25 -0.73 -35.15
C LEU A 413 15.61 -0.21 -36.44
N SER A 414 15.29 -1.13 -37.33
CA SER A 414 14.54 -0.83 -38.54
C SER A 414 13.56 -1.95 -38.85
N VAL A 415 12.33 -1.56 -39.18
CA VAL A 415 11.13 -2.42 -39.13
C VAL A 415 11.15 -3.57 -40.14
N GLN A 416 12.04 -3.55 -41.14
CA GLN A 416 12.31 -4.72 -41.99
C GLN A 416 12.71 -5.97 -41.15
N ASN A 417 13.30 -5.75 -39.97
CA ASN A 417 13.64 -6.83 -39.04
C ASN A 417 12.46 -7.51 -38.36
N VAL A 418 11.19 -7.16 -38.60
CA VAL A 418 10.10 -8.04 -38.12
C VAL A 418 9.93 -9.27 -39.02
N MET A 419 10.26 -9.15 -40.31
CA MET A 419 10.30 -10.28 -41.25
C MET A 419 11.73 -10.86 -41.39
N ASP A 420 12.78 -10.04 -41.32
CA ASP A 420 14.18 -10.51 -41.32
C ASP A 420 14.67 -11.06 -39.96
N ALA A 421 13.98 -10.76 -38.86
CA ALA A 421 14.13 -11.52 -37.62
C ALA A 421 13.57 -12.95 -37.72
N TYR A 422 13.43 -13.50 -38.94
CA TYR A 422 13.31 -14.93 -39.21
C TYR A 422 14.54 -15.55 -39.89
N ASN A 423 15.41 -14.75 -40.49
CA ASN A 423 16.51 -15.24 -41.32
C ASN A 423 17.83 -15.45 -40.53
N ASN A 424 17.99 -14.83 -39.36
CA ASN A 424 19.20 -14.96 -38.53
C ASN A 424 18.88 -14.86 -37.02
N ILE A 425 17.94 -15.68 -36.55
CA ILE A 425 17.43 -15.64 -35.17
C ILE A 425 18.41 -16.29 -34.20
N GLU A 426 18.89 -15.52 -33.23
CA GLU A 426 19.50 -16.06 -32.02
C GLU A 426 18.40 -16.37 -30.99
N TYR A 427 18.48 -17.56 -30.40
CA TYR A 427 17.54 -18.03 -29.40
C TYR A 427 18.25 -18.44 -28.12
N GLU A 428 17.62 -18.16 -26.99
CA GLU A 428 17.94 -18.80 -25.72
C GLU A 428 17.02 -20.02 -25.55
N THR A 429 17.59 -21.16 -25.16
CA THR A 429 16.83 -22.41 -24.97
C THR A 429 16.74 -22.74 -23.49
N GLY A 430 15.54 -23.06 -23.03
CA GLY A 430 15.29 -23.38 -21.63
C GLY A 430 13.96 -24.08 -21.45
N GLU A 431 13.46 -24.11 -20.23
CA GLU A 431 12.13 -24.63 -19.94
C GLU A 431 11.43 -23.74 -18.90
N TRP A 432 10.40 -23.02 -19.36
CA TRP A 432 9.57 -22.16 -18.53
C TRP A 432 8.11 -22.63 -18.65
N ASN A 433 7.60 -23.22 -17.56
CA ASN A 433 6.26 -23.79 -17.50
C ASN A 433 5.39 -22.99 -16.53
N PHE A 434 4.14 -22.71 -16.93
CA PHE A 434 3.20 -21.93 -16.13
C PHE A 434 1.81 -22.57 -16.13
N GLU A 435 1.15 -22.53 -14.98
CA GLU A 435 -0.29 -22.79 -14.84
C GLU A 435 -0.99 -21.46 -14.54
N ILE A 436 -1.64 -20.90 -15.55
CA ILE A 436 -2.19 -19.54 -15.50
C ILE A 436 -3.71 -19.64 -15.28
N PRO A 437 -4.23 -19.31 -14.09
CA PRO A 437 -5.68 -19.28 -13.85
C PRO A 437 -6.30 -18.12 -14.63
N VAL A 438 -7.42 -18.39 -15.31
CA VAL A 438 -8.06 -17.40 -16.17
C VAL A 438 -9.59 -17.50 -16.11
N THR A 439 -10.23 -16.33 -16.17
CA THR A 439 -11.68 -16.19 -16.23
C THR A 439 -12.03 -15.40 -17.50
N ARG A 440 -12.94 -15.92 -18.32
CA ARG A 440 -13.47 -15.26 -19.52
C ARG A 440 -14.45 -14.16 -19.11
N LEU A 441 -14.18 -12.94 -19.57
CA LEU A 441 -15.02 -11.78 -19.37
C LEU A 441 -16.01 -11.63 -20.55
N PRO A 442 -17.23 -11.14 -20.29
CA PRO A 442 -18.24 -10.96 -21.33
C PRO A 442 -17.89 -9.78 -22.25
N SER A 443 -18.34 -9.85 -23.50
CA SER A 443 -18.35 -8.71 -24.42
C SER A 443 -19.75 -8.07 -24.48
N ALA A 444 -19.83 -6.81 -24.88
CA ALA A 444 -21.09 -6.11 -25.09
C ALA A 444 -21.26 -5.78 -26.58
N GLU A 445 -22.38 -6.20 -27.15
CA GLU A 445 -22.71 -5.95 -28.55
C GLU A 445 -23.79 -4.87 -28.68
N TYR A 446 -23.60 -3.96 -29.63
CA TYR A 446 -24.53 -2.88 -29.91
C TYR A 446 -24.85 -2.85 -31.40
N ALA A 447 -26.12 -3.08 -31.74
CA ALA A 447 -26.59 -2.90 -33.10
C ALA A 447 -26.51 -1.41 -33.48
N LEU A 448 -25.96 -1.13 -34.65
CA LEU A 448 -25.77 0.22 -35.14
C LEU A 448 -26.84 0.59 -36.17
N ASN A 449 -27.07 1.89 -36.27
CA ASN A 449 -27.86 2.50 -37.33
C ASN A 449 -27.07 3.68 -37.90
N GLY A 450 -26.50 3.47 -39.08
CA GLY A 450 -25.73 4.47 -39.79
C GLY A 450 -25.39 3.98 -41.19
N GLU A 451 -25.68 4.82 -42.17
CA GLU A 451 -25.32 4.62 -43.57
C GLU A 451 -24.62 5.89 -44.05
N THR A 452 -23.65 5.70 -44.94
CA THR A 452 -22.89 6.76 -45.57
C THR A 452 -22.48 6.30 -46.95
N GLU A 453 -21.88 7.20 -47.72
CA GLU A 453 -21.35 6.90 -49.03
C GLU A 453 -19.86 7.22 -49.05
N VAL A 454 -19.07 6.34 -49.68
CA VAL A 454 -17.63 6.55 -49.90
C VAL A 454 -17.38 6.40 -51.39
N GLU A 455 -17.02 7.50 -52.07
CA GLU A 455 -16.66 7.53 -53.49
C GLU A 455 -17.74 6.94 -54.44
N GLY A 456 -19.04 7.12 -54.10
CA GLY A 456 -20.15 6.55 -54.87
C GLY A 456 -20.76 5.28 -54.27
N ILE A 457 -20.04 4.64 -53.33
CA ILE A 457 -20.33 3.29 -52.85
C ILE A 457 -21.01 3.36 -51.48
N PRO A 458 -22.22 2.78 -51.32
CA PRO A 458 -22.90 2.71 -50.03
C PRO A 458 -22.11 1.91 -49.00
N VAL A 459 -22.00 2.46 -47.78
CA VAL A 459 -21.38 1.82 -46.61
C VAL A 459 -22.37 1.87 -45.45
N ARG A 460 -22.61 0.73 -44.82
CA ARG A 460 -23.46 0.64 -43.63
C ARG A 460 -22.69 0.12 -42.43
N PHE A 461 -23.03 0.61 -41.26
CA PHE A 461 -22.48 0.17 -39.98
C PHE A 461 -23.48 -0.76 -39.29
N GLU A 462 -23.04 -1.97 -38.96
CA GLU A 462 -23.94 -3.04 -38.53
C GLU A 462 -23.91 -3.23 -37.02
N LYS A 463 -22.71 -3.36 -36.46
CA LYS A 463 -22.51 -3.74 -35.05
C LYS A 463 -21.23 -3.16 -34.48
N LEU A 464 -21.29 -2.72 -33.22
CA LEU A 464 -20.12 -2.42 -32.40
C LEU A 464 -20.03 -3.45 -31.28
N THR A 465 -18.94 -4.22 -31.24
CA THR A 465 -18.63 -5.12 -30.13
C THR A 465 -17.55 -4.49 -29.27
N ILE A 466 -17.87 -4.24 -28.00
CA ILE A 466 -16.94 -3.74 -26.99
C ILE A 466 -16.57 -4.91 -26.09
N ALA A 467 -15.37 -5.45 -26.28
CA ALA A 467 -14.80 -6.47 -25.43
C ALA A 467 -13.66 -5.88 -24.58
N PRO A 468 -13.34 -6.46 -23.41
CA PRO A 468 -12.25 -6.00 -22.58
C PRO A 468 -10.92 -5.82 -23.31
N THR A 469 -10.56 -6.75 -24.21
CA THR A 469 -9.29 -6.75 -24.95
C THR A 469 -9.28 -5.94 -26.24
N ILE A 470 -10.45 -5.62 -26.80
CA ILE A 470 -10.56 -5.05 -28.14
C ILE A 470 -11.94 -4.43 -28.39
N THR A 471 -12.00 -3.43 -29.25
CA THR A 471 -13.26 -2.93 -29.81
C THR A 471 -13.35 -3.24 -31.30
N ILE A 472 -14.47 -3.79 -31.75
CA ILE A 472 -14.67 -4.26 -33.13
C ILE A 472 -15.86 -3.54 -33.75
N LEU A 473 -15.61 -2.87 -34.88
CA LEU A 473 -16.65 -2.31 -35.73
C LEU A 473 -16.92 -3.24 -36.91
N GLN A 474 -18.14 -3.76 -36.97
CA GLN A 474 -18.64 -4.50 -38.13
C GLN A 474 -19.35 -3.52 -39.08
N TYR A 475 -18.94 -3.55 -40.34
CA TYR A 475 -19.46 -2.71 -41.40
C TYR A 475 -19.58 -3.51 -42.69
N ALA A 476 -20.40 -3.04 -43.62
CA ALA A 476 -20.54 -3.65 -44.93
C ALA A 476 -20.63 -2.58 -46.01
N TYR A 477 -20.22 -2.93 -47.23
CA TYR A 477 -20.41 -2.09 -48.41
C TYR A 477 -20.91 -2.92 -49.59
N GLU A 478 -21.57 -2.25 -50.54
CA GLU A 478 -22.19 -2.87 -51.71
C GLU A 478 -21.45 -2.50 -52.99
N ASN A 479 -20.78 -3.48 -53.61
CA ASN A 479 -20.06 -3.31 -54.87
C ASN A 479 -20.99 -3.46 -56.10
N GLY A 480 -22.18 -2.87 -56.05
CA GLY A 480 -23.24 -3.03 -57.04
C GLY A 480 -23.20 -2.08 -58.25
N GLN A 481 -22.24 -1.15 -58.31
CA GLN A 481 -22.10 -0.20 -59.42
C GLN A 481 -21.08 -0.69 -60.46
N ALA A 482 -21.47 -0.72 -61.73
CA ALA A 482 -20.55 -1.04 -62.84
C ALA A 482 -19.44 0.03 -62.93
N GLY A 483 -18.19 -0.40 -63.14
CA GLY A 483 -17.06 0.51 -63.36
C GLY A 483 -16.23 0.87 -62.12
N LYS A 484 -16.72 0.64 -60.89
CA LYS A 484 -15.97 0.93 -59.66
C LYS A 484 -16.37 0.00 -58.52
N ARG A 485 -15.40 -0.60 -57.85
CA ARG A 485 -15.62 -1.41 -56.64
C ARG A 485 -14.63 -1.04 -55.54
N MET A 486 -15.06 -1.22 -54.30
CA MET A 486 -14.21 -1.06 -53.11
C MET A 486 -13.59 -2.40 -52.75
N GLU A 487 -12.27 -2.44 -52.69
CA GLU A 487 -11.51 -3.62 -52.28
C GLU A 487 -11.42 -3.67 -50.75
N PHE A 488 -11.08 -2.55 -50.12
CA PHE A 488 -11.02 -2.43 -48.67
C PHE A 488 -11.25 -0.98 -48.22
N LEU A 489 -11.81 -0.83 -47.02
CA LEU A 489 -11.97 0.43 -46.32
C LEU A 489 -11.13 0.41 -45.04
N ARG A 490 -10.37 1.47 -44.80
CA ARG A 490 -9.56 1.66 -43.60
C ARG A 490 -10.07 2.82 -42.78
N PHE A 491 -9.91 2.67 -41.47
CA PHE A 491 -10.33 3.66 -40.48
C PHE A 491 -9.11 4.14 -39.72
N ASN A 492 -9.09 5.42 -39.37
CA ASN A 492 -8.03 6.00 -38.56
C ASN A 492 -8.33 5.81 -37.06
N LYS A 493 -9.55 6.20 -36.66
CA LYS A 493 -9.98 6.14 -35.27
C LYS A 493 -11.49 5.97 -35.14
N LEU A 494 -11.90 5.40 -34.02
CA LEU A 494 -13.27 5.36 -33.55
C LEU A 494 -13.37 6.26 -32.31
N GLU A 495 -14.45 7.01 -32.20
CA GLU A 495 -14.75 7.83 -31.04
C GLU A 495 -16.07 7.38 -30.42
N VAL A 496 -16.02 6.96 -29.15
CA VAL A 496 -17.18 6.49 -28.40
C VAL A 496 -17.31 7.39 -27.17
N ASN A 497 -18.48 8.03 -27.01
CA ASN A 497 -18.75 8.96 -25.89
C ASN A 497 -17.68 10.07 -25.74
N GLY A 498 -17.11 10.55 -26.84
CA GLY A 498 -16.05 11.57 -26.84
C GLY A 498 -14.63 11.04 -26.58
N LYS A 499 -14.46 9.74 -26.34
CA LYS A 499 -13.14 9.11 -26.18
C LYS A 499 -12.71 8.47 -27.49
N LYS A 500 -11.50 8.78 -27.94
CA LYS A 500 -10.91 8.28 -29.18
C LYS A 500 -10.13 6.99 -28.89
N VAL A 501 -10.38 5.95 -29.69
CA VAL A 501 -9.59 4.71 -29.75
C VAL A 501 -9.03 4.55 -31.16
N LYS A 502 -7.76 4.15 -31.26
CA LYS A 502 -7.07 4.05 -32.55
C LYS A 502 -7.45 2.76 -33.25
N ALA A 503 -7.52 2.80 -34.57
CA ALA A 503 -7.60 1.59 -35.37
C ALA A 503 -6.26 0.83 -35.32
N GLU A 504 -6.32 -0.49 -35.45
CA GLU A 504 -5.13 -1.30 -35.64
C GLU A 504 -4.45 -0.96 -36.99
N LYS A 505 -3.13 -0.75 -36.97
CA LYS A 505 -2.33 -0.37 -38.16
C LYS A 505 -2.21 -1.49 -39.20
N TYR A 506 -2.21 -2.74 -38.75
CA TYR A 506 -2.17 -3.94 -39.61
C TYR A 506 -3.45 -4.74 -39.41
N PRO A 507 -4.61 -4.21 -39.83
CA PRO A 507 -5.85 -4.90 -39.60
C PRO A 507 -5.88 -6.16 -40.47
N ASN A 508 -6.09 -7.31 -39.84
CA ASN A 508 -6.68 -8.44 -40.55
C ASN A 508 -8.13 -8.05 -40.84
N ASN A 509 -8.37 -7.50 -42.04
CA ASN A 509 -9.72 -7.29 -42.54
C ASN A 509 -10.34 -8.67 -42.78
N ASN A 510 -10.96 -9.21 -41.74
CA ASN A 510 -11.63 -10.50 -41.79
C ASN A 510 -12.92 -10.34 -42.57
N TYR A 511 -12.93 -10.90 -43.78
CA TYR A 511 -14.14 -11.15 -44.54
C TYR A 511 -15.07 -12.04 -43.71
N ILE A 512 -16.30 -11.58 -43.46
CA ILE A 512 -17.27 -12.34 -42.66
C ILE A 512 -18.15 -13.19 -43.57
N GLU A 513 -18.86 -12.56 -44.50
CA GLU A 513 -19.88 -13.19 -45.34
C GLU A 513 -20.25 -12.29 -46.52
N GLU A 514 -20.57 -12.89 -47.67
CA GLU A 514 -21.29 -12.24 -48.77
C GLU A 514 -22.78 -12.54 -48.58
N ASN A 515 -23.60 -11.50 -48.43
CA ASN A 515 -25.04 -11.67 -48.43
C ASN A 515 -25.68 -10.65 -49.36
N MET A 516 -26.33 -11.14 -50.43
CA MET A 516 -27.16 -10.35 -51.34
C MET A 516 -26.52 -9.00 -51.73
N ASN A 517 -25.33 -9.05 -52.33
CA ASN A 517 -24.50 -7.92 -52.80
C ASN A 517 -23.75 -7.10 -51.75
N TRP A 518 -23.97 -7.33 -50.46
CA TRP A 518 -23.22 -6.69 -49.38
C TRP A 518 -22.07 -7.57 -48.91
N ILE A 519 -20.88 -6.97 -48.83
CA ILE A 519 -19.70 -7.64 -48.31
C ILE A 519 -19.42 -7.09 -46.92
N SER A 520 -19.42 -7.98 -45.92
CA SER A 520 -19.26 -7.60 -44.50
C SER A 520 -17.83 -7.81 -44.00
N PHE A 521 -17.33 -6.82 -43.27
CA PHE A 521 -15.98 -6.76 -42.74
C PHE A 521 -15.98 -6.38 -41.26
N GLN A 522 -14.88 -6.70 -40.59
CA GLN A 522 -14.59 -6.21 -39.24
C GLN A 522 -13.34 -5.34 -39.26
N SER A 523 -13.45 -4.16 -38.66
CA SER A 523 -12.31 -3.32 -38.32
C SER A 523 -12.07 -3.35 -36.80
N GLN A 524 -10.81 -3.40 -36.42
CA GLN A 524 -10.37 -3.60 -35.05
C GLN A 524 -9.74 -2.34 -34.50
N PHE A 525 -10.07 -2.02 -33.25
CA PHE A 525 -9.61 -0.84 -32.54
C PHE A 525 -9.06 -1.22 -31.15
N ASP A 526 -8.24 -0.34 -30.60
CA ASP A 526 -7.82 -0.42 -29.20
C ASP A 526 -9.03 -0.59 -28.26
N PRO A 527 -8.90 -1.36 -27.16
CA PRO A 527 -9.99 -1.56 -26.22
C PRO A 527 -10.54 -0.24 -25.66
N PHE A 528 -11.87 -0.09 -25.74
CA PHE A 528 -12.59 1.02 -25.17
C PHE A 528 -12.94 0.75 -23.70
N PHE A 529 -12.40 1.58 -22.81
CA PHE A 529 -12.73 1.56 -21.39
C PHE A 529 -13.77 2.65 -21.06
N GLY A 530 -15.05 2.28 -21.07
CA GLY A 530 -16.13 3.22 -20.74
C GLY A 530 -17.51 2.60 -20.69
N ASP A 531 -18.49 3.43 -20.32
CA ASP A 531 -19.89 3.02 -20.23
C ASP A 531 -20.52 2.81 -21.63
N LYS A 532 -21.75 2.28 -21.62
CA LYS A 532 -22.59 2.06 -22.80
C LYS A 532 -22.49 3.24 -23.81
N PRO A 533 -22.29 2.97 -25.11
CA PRO A 533 -22.22 4.00 -26.13
C PRO A 533 -23.53 4.80 -26.21
N LYS A 534 -23.40 6.12 -26.14
CA LYS A 534 -24.47 7.13 -26.35
C LYS A 534 -24.25 7.91 -27.64
N GLY A 535 -22.99 8.07 -28.04
CA GLY A 535 -22.61 8.67 -29.32
C GLY A 535 -21.37 7.96 -29.86
N ILE A 536 -21.42 7.60 -31.14
CA ILE A 536 -20.33 6.94 -31.85
C ILE A 536 -20.01 7.79 -33.07
N SER A 537 -18.73 7.97 -33.36
CA SER A 537 -18.29 8.46 -34.66
C SER A 537 -17.05 7.73 -35.11
N VAL A 538 -16.95 7.48 -36.40
CA VAL A 538 -15.79 6.84 -37.01
C VAL A 538 -15.14 7.80 -38.00
N GLN A 539 -13.81 7.80 -38.02
CA GLN A 539 -13.04 8.56 -38.99
C GLN A 539 -12.43 7.59 -39.99
N PHE A 540 -12.68 7.83 -41.27
CA PHE A 540 -12.03 7.08 -42.34
C PHE A 540 -10.55 7.49 -42.47
N GLU A 541 -9.74 6.58 -43.02
CA GLU A 541 -8.34 6.83 -43.33
C GLU A 541 -8.12 6.76 -44.84
N SER A 542 -8.51 5.64 -45.44
CA SER A 542 -8.37 5.41 -46.87
C SER A 542 -9.33 4.36 -47.40
N ALA A 543 -9.58 4.41 -48.70
CA ALA A 543 -10.25 3.35 -49.44
C ALA A 543 -9.37 2.90 -50.60
N LEU A 544 -9.22 1.58 -50.76
CA LEU A 544 -8.63 0.99 -51.96
C LEU A 544 -9.77 0.69 -52.94
N LEU A 545 -9.70 1.30 -54.11
CA LEU A 545 -10.72 1.19 -55.14
C LEU A 545 -10.13 0.51 -56.37
N THR A 546 -10.90 -0.40 -56.97
CA THR A 546 -10.63 -0.91 -58.31
C THR A 546 -11.59 -0.21 -59.27
N ILE A 547 -11.02 0.43 -60.29
CA ILE A 547 -11.75 1.13 -61.34
C ILE A 547 -11.61 0.30 -62.61
N GLU A 548 -12.74 -0.10 -63.18
CA GLU A 548 -12.77 -0.82 -64.46
C GLU A 548 -12.66 0.20 -65.59
N ASP A 549 -11.63 0.05 -66.42
CA ASP A 549 -11.35 0.94 -67.54
C ASP A 549 -10.65 0.14 -68.64
N LEU A 550 -11.45 -0.45 -69.52
CA LEU A 550 -10.97 -1.40 -70.52
C LEU A 550 -10.18 -0.67 -71.61
N LYS A 551 -8.91 -1.06 -71.79
CA LYS A 551 -8.09 -0.58 -72.91
C LYS A 551 -7.29 -1.72 -73.52
N THR A 552 -7.35 -1.84 -74.84
CA THR A 552 -6.56 -2.83 -75.59
C THR A 552 -5.40 -2.14 -76.30
N ILE A 553 -4.19 -2.66 -76.09
CA ILE A 553 -2.96 -2.23 -76.75
C ILE A 553 -2.49 -3.38 -77.64
N ILE A 554 -2.18 -3.09 -78.90
CA ILE A 554 -1.67 -4.08 -79.85
C ILE A 554 -0.17 -4.28 -79.58
N LEU A 555 0.27 -5.53 -79.51
CA LEU A 555 1.68 -5.90 -79.35
C LEU A 555 2.25 -6.27 -80.71
N ASP A 556 3.30 -5.57 -81.13
CA ASP A 556 3.96 -5.77 -82.42
C ASP A 556 5.48 -5.82 -82.25
N ALA A 557 6.02 -7.04 -82.23
CA ALA A 557 7.45 -7.29 -82.08
C ALA A 557 8.30 -6.77 -83.26
N SER A 558 7.69 -6.37 -84.38
CA SER A 558 8.40 -5.82 -85.53
C SER A 558 8.77 -4.34 -85.38
N GLN A 559 8.15 -3.64 -84.43
CA GLN A 559 8.39 -2.23 -84.17
C GLN A 559 9.53 -2.02 -83.17
N SER A 560 10.19 -0.86 -83.25
CA SER A 560 11.19 -0.45 -82.26
C SER A 560 10.54 -0.12 -80.91
N TYR A 561 11.17 -0.55 -79.82
CA TYR A 561 10.76 -0.23 -78.44
C TYR A 561 11.74 0.77 -77.81
N PRO A 562 11.31 1.62 -76.85
CA PRO A 562 10.00 1.62 -76.18
C PRO A 562 8.84 2.13 -77.04
N GLN A 563 7.64 1.62 -76.79
CA GLN A 563 6.36 2.14 -77.33
C GLN A 563 5.51 2.70 -76.20
N THR A 564 4.94 3.89 -76.37
CA THR A 564 4.18 4.55 -75.31
C THR A 564 2.69 4.67 -75.63
N PHE A 565 1.87 4.73 -74.58
CA PHE A 565 0.45 5.01 -74.68
C PHE A 565 -0.06 5.70 -73.41
N GLU A 566 -1.08 6.55 -73.57
CA GLU A 566 -1.72 7.23 -72.43
C GLU A 566 -2.73 6.33 -71.73
N TYR A 567 -2.67 6.18 -70.41
CA TYR A 567 -3.69 5.45 -69.65
C TYR A 567 -3.80 5.98 -68.22
N ALA A 568 -5.03 6.09 -67.70
CA ALA A 568 -5.33 6.65 -66.39
C ALA A 568 -4.69 8.03 -66.09
N GLY A 569 -4.36 8.82 -67.11
CA GLY A 569 -3.70 10.12 -66.98
C GLY A 569 -2.18 10.06 -66.78
N SER A 570 -1.54 8.96 -67.17
CA SER A 570 -0.09 8.78 -67.20
C SER A 570 0.36 8.22 -68.56
N THR A 571 1.60 8.48 -68.95
CA THR A 571 2.23 7.86 -70.12
C THR A 571 2.89 6.54 -69.73
N ILE A 572 2.32 5.42 -70.16
CA ILE A 572 2.86 4.08 -69.92
C ILE A 572 3.72 3.65 -71.10
N SER A 573 4.83 2.97 -70.83
CA SER A 573 5.77 2.44 -71.82
C SER A 573 5.76 0.92 -71.84
N ILE A 574 5.77 0.33 -73.04
CA ILE A 574 6.24 -1.04 -73.26
C ILE A 574 7.70 -0.89 -73.64
N ASP A 575 8.60 -1.21 -72.71
CA ASP A 575 10.04 -1.03 -72.93
C ASP A 575 10.64 -2.15 -73.74
N LYS A 576 10.02 -3.33 -73.68
CA LYS A 576 10.57 -4.56 -74.25
C LYS A 576 9.45 -5.53 -74.62
N PHE A 577 9.51 -6.08 -75.83
CA PHE A 577 8.74 -7.24 -76.25
C PHE A 577 9.63 -8.18 -77.07
N GLU A 578 10.11 -9.25 -76.43
CA GLU A 578 10.97 -10.26 -77.05
C GLU A 578 10.25 -11.61 -77.12
N ILE A 579 10.04 -12.09 -78.34
CA ILE A 579 9.46 -13.42 -78.60
C ILE A 579 10.55 -14.48 -78.39
N GLY A 580 10.30 -15.44 -77.49
CA GLY A 580 11.27 -16.47 -77.14
C GLY A 580 10.72 -17.52 -76.17
N THR A 581 11.61 -18.29 -75.55
CA THR A 581 11.25 -19.26 -74.51
C THR A 581 11.97 -18.91 -73.19
N PRO A 582 11.34 -18.14 -72.28
CA PRO A 582 9.99 -17.58 -72.35
C PRO A 582 9.92 -16.28 -73.17
N THR A 583 8.72 -15.94 -73.67
CA THR A 583 8.44 -14.63 -74.27
C THR A 583 8.37 -13.59 -73.16
N THR A 584 9.09 -12.48 -73.31
CA THR A 584 9.21 -11.45 -72.26
C THR A 584 8.59 -10.14 -72.71
N ILE A 585 7.72 -9.58 -71.87
CA ILE A 585 7.17 -8.22 -72.01
C ILE A 585 7.57 -7.41 -70.78
N VAL A 586 8.10 -6.20 -70.97
CA VAL A 586 8.37 -5.26 -69.87
C VAL A 586 7.52 -4.03 -70.08
N ILE A 587 6.68 -3.73 -69.10
CA ILE A 587 5.83 -2.54 -69.06
C ILE A 587 6.32 -1.67 -67.91
N SER A 588 6.53 -0.38 -68.16
CA SER A 588 6.90 0.58 -67.13
C SER A 588 6.04 1.83 -67.13
N ASP A 589 5.93 2.41 -65.95
CA ASP A 589 5.54 3.78 -65.74
C ASP A 589 6.42 4.32 -64.60
N HIS A 590 7.24 5.32 -64.90
CA HIS A 590 8.13 5.97 -63.94
C HIS A 590 7.59 7.33 -63.45
N GLU A 591 6.45 7.78 -63.97
CA GLU A 591 5.77 9.00 -63.55
C GLU A 591 5.04 8.81 -62.22
N ILE A 592 5.76 9.03 -61.13
CA ILE A 592 5.24 8.82 -59.77
C ILE A 592 4.52 10.06 -59.22
N LYS A 593 4.99 11.26 -59.57
CA LYS A 593 4.48 12.50 -58.99
C LYS A 593 3.06 12.76 -59.51
N ASN A 594 2.10 12.86 -58.58
CA ASN A 594 0.67 13.07 -58.88
C ASN A 594 0.01 11.93 -59.67
N ARG A 595 0.61 10.73 -59.72
CA ARG A 595 -0.02 9.57 -60.38
C ARG A 595 -1.37 9.25 -59.74
N THR A 596 -2.39 9.07 -60.55
CA THR A 596 -3.78 8.86 -60.12
C THR A 596 -4.08 7.42 -59.67
N TYR A 597 -3.23 6.46 -60.03
CA TYR A 597 -3.41 5.02 -59.80
C TYR A 597 -2.16 4.39 -59.14
N ASP A 598 -2.35 3.22 -58.52
CA ASP A 598 -1.33 2.50 -57.73
C ASP A 598 -0.71 1.37 -58.55
N SER A 599 -1.57 0.56 -59.16
CA SER A 599 -1.24 -0.53 -60.07
C SER A 599 -2.37 -0.70 -61.08
N PHE A 600 -2.09 -1.29 -62.25
CA PHE A 600 -3.11 -1.64 -63.24
C PHE A 600 -3.27 -3.15 -63.33
N TRP A 601 -4.50 -3.57 -63.64
CA TRP A 601 -4.88 -4.96 -63.86
C TRP A 601 -4.92 -5.20 -65.35
N PHE A 602 -4.25 -6.23 -65.81
CA PHE A 602 -4.15 -6.50 -67.23
C PHE A 602 -4.07 -7.99 -67.52
N ASP A 603 -4.56 -8.34 -68.70
CA ASP A 603 -4.39 -9.65 -69.30
C ASP A 603 -3.52 -9.53 -70.55
N VAL A 604 -2.81 -10.60 -70.87
CA VAL A 604 -2.11 -10.71 -72.15
C VAL A 604 -2.83 -11.76 -72.99
N ALA A 605 -3.31 -11.36 -74.17
CA ALA A 605 -4.07 -12.23 -75.05
C ALA A 605 -3.40 -12.40 -76.43
N GLY A 606 -3.56 -13.58 -77.03
CA GLY A 606 -3.07 -13.91 -78.36
C GLY A 606 -4.07 -14.79 -79.12
N ASP A 607 -3.74 -15.13 -80.37
CA ASP A 607 -4.55 -16.04 -81.19
C ASP A 607 -4.11 -17.47 -80.90
N TYR A 608 -4.77 -18.15 -79.95
CA TYR A 608 -4.46 -19.54 -79.64
C TYR A 608 -5.74 -20.37 -79.67
N GLU A 609 -5.76 -21.41 -80.49
CA GLU A 609 -6.93 -22.29 -80.62
C GLU A 609 -7.07 -23.30 -79.46
N ASN A 610 -6.02 -23.62 -78.68
CA ASN A 610 -6.11 -24.65 -77.61
C ASN A 610 -5.02 -24.63 -76.50
N GLY A 611 -4.22 -23.58 -76.33
CA GLY A 611 -3.08 -23.59 -75.37
C GLY A 611 -3.25 -22.67 -74.16
N ALA A 612 -3.29 -23.24 -72.95
CA ALA A 612 -2.99 -22.48 -71.73
C ALA A 612 -1.47 -22.21 -71.66
N PHE A 613 -1.06 -21.02 -71.21
CA PHE A 613 0.34 -20.67 -70.97
C PHE A 613 0.54 -20.33 -69.50
N GLN A 614 1.72 -20.64 -68.98
CA GLN A 614 2.16 -20.15 -67.68
C GLN A 614 2.57 -18.68 -67.83
N THR A 615 2.00 -17.83 -66.98
CA THR A 615 2.33 -16.41 -66.88
C THR A 615 3.06 -16.18 -65.56
N GLU A 616 4.30 -15.75 -65.63
CA GLU A 616 5.05 -15.25 -64.48
C GLU A 616 5.04 -13.72 -64.52
N MET A 617 4.72 -13.08 -63.41
CA MET A 617 4.76 -11.63 -63.27
C MET A 617 5.72 -11.24 -62.16
N TYR A 618 6.64 -10.34 -62.47
CA TYR A 618 7.61 -9.77 -61.53
C TYR A 618 7.34 -8.27 -61.45
N PRO A 619 6.46 -7.83 -60.52
CA PRO A 619 6.22 -6.41 -60.29
C PRO A 619 7.37 -5.80 -59.49
N GLU A 620 7.84 -4.64 -59.92
CA GLU A 620 8.74 -3.77 -59.18
C GLU A 620 8.00 -2.49 -58.81
N GLY A 621 8.30 -1.93 -57.64
CA GLY A 621 7.56 -0.79 -57.12
C GLY A 621 8.35 0.06 -56.16
N VAL A 622 7.75 1.18 -55.82
CA VAL A 622 8.26 2.10 -54.80
C VAL A 622 7.16 2.42 -53.81
N ILE A 623 7.55 2.75 -52.60
CA ILE A 623 6.64 3.35 -51.61
C ILE A 623 6.77 4.86 -51.68
N VAL A 624 5.64 5.55 -51.63
CA VAL A 624 5.57 7.00 -51.62
C VAL A 624 4.76 7.44 -50.41
N ASP A 625 5.30 8.40 -49.65
CA ASP A 625 4.56 9.00 -48.53
C ASP A 625 3.60 10.12 -49.00
N ALA A 626 2.77 10.62 -48.09
CA ALA A 626 1.87 11.74 -48.36
C ALA A 626 2.58 13.02 -48.87
N ASN A 627 3.87 13.19 -48.58
CA ASN A 627 4.70 14.33 -49.01
C ASN A 627 5.41 14.10 -50.35
N GLY A 628 5.23 12.93 -50.97
CA GLY A 628 5.86 12.56 -52.24
C GLY A 628 7.29 12.04 -52.11
N LYS A 629 7.78 11.76 -50.90
CA LYS A 629 9.08 11.13 -50.68
C LYS A 629 9.00 9.66 -51.09
N LYS A 630 9.98 9.22 -51.88
CA LYS A 630 10.08 7.87 -52.40
C LYS A 630 10.98 7.01 -51.51
N TYR A 631 10.61 5.75 -51.37
CA TYR A 631 11.34 4.74 -50.63
C TYR A 631 11.46 3.50 -51.53
N ASN A 632 12.68 2.99 -51.71
CA ASN A 632 12.90 1.78 -52.49
C ASN A 632 12.63 0.55 -51.61
N LEU A 633 11.94 -0.46 -52.16
CA LEU A 633 11.63 -1.70 -51.44
C LEU A 633 12.89 -2.50 -51.08
N ASP A 634 13.99 -2.30 -51.80
CA ASP A 634 15.30 -2.88 -51.48
C ASP A 634 15.99 -2.19 -50.30
N GLU A 635 15.52 -1.00 -49.91
CA GLU A 635 16.00 -0.30 -48.73
C GLU A 635 15.22 -0.72 -47.49
N ILE A 636 15.88 -0.53 -46.36
CA ILE A 636 15.26 -0.72 -45.06
C ILE A 636 14.31 0.44 -44.80
N ILE A 637 13.00 0.16 -44.74
CA ILE A 637 11.94 1.16 -44.57
C ILE A 637 11.29 1.02 -43.18
N ASN A 638 11.23 2.13 -42.44
CA ASN A 638 10.41 2.21 -41.23
C ASN A 638 8.96 2.60 -41.59
N TYR A 639 8.11 1.60 -41.85
CA TYR A 639 6.69 1.80 -42.19
C TYR A 639 5.91 2.56 -41.12
N GLU A 640 6.33 2.52 -39.86
CA GLU A 640 5.65 3.20 -38.74
C GLU A 640 5.81 4.72 -38.77
N GLU A 641 6.86 5.21 -39.43
CA GLU A 641 7.17 6.65 -39.59
C GLU A 641 6.61 7.24 -40.89
N ILE A 642 6.12 6.39 -41.79
CA ILE A 642 5.57 6.85 -43.07
C ILE A 642 4.09 7.19 -42.87
N GLU A 643 3.77 8.46 -43.04
CA GLU A 643 2.39 8.91 -43.08
C GLU A 643 1.75 8.50 -44.42
N ASN A 644 0.72 7.66 -44.34
CA ASN A 644 -0.08 7.21 -45.49
C ASN A 644 0.77 6.61 -46.61
N PRO A 645 1.48 5.48 -46.38
CA PRO A 645 2.31 4.86 -47.41
C PRO A 645 1.45 4.39 -48.59
N ARG A 646 1.90 4.74 -49.79
CA ARG A 646 1.28 4.33 -51.05
C ARG A 646 2.26 3.48 -51.85
N HIS A 647 1.89 2.23 -52.14
CA HIS A 647 2.70 1.36 -53.00
C HIS A 647 2.35 1.61 -54.46
N LEU A 648 3.35 2.00 -55.27
CA LEU A 648 3.18 2.23 -56.70
C LEU A 648 3.98 1.20 -57.48
N THR A 649 3.30 0.42 -58.31
CA THR A 649 3.98 -0.44 -59.29
C THR A 649 4.57 0.44 -60.38
N THR A 650 5.88 0.29 -60.63
CA THR A 650 6.61 1.09 -61.63
C THR A 650 7.04 0.25 -62.82
N VAL A 651 7.32 -1.03 -62.62
CA VAL A 651 7.69 -1.96 -63.70
C VAL A 651 6.93 -3.26 -63.49
N ASN A 652 6.45 -3.86 -64.57
CA ASN A 652 5.94 -5.22 -64.60
C ASN A 652 6.70 -5.98 -65.67
N THR A 653 7.51 -6.96 -65.25
CA THR A 653 8.12 -7.93 -66.16
C THR A 653 7.24 -9.16 -66.24
N ILE A 654 6.73 -9.44 -67.43
CA ILE A 654 5.85 -10.57 -67.73
C ILE A 654 6.64 -11.60 -68.53
N ARG A 655 6.63 -12.85 -68.09
CA ARG A 655 7.18 -13.98 -68.84
C ARG A 655 6.08 -14.96 -69.18
N LEU A 656 5.96 -15.29 -70.46
CA LEU A 656 4.97 -16.20 -71.00
C LEU A 656 5.65 -17.44 -71.54
N GLN A 657 5.22 -18.62 -71.07
CA GLN A 657 5.72 -19.91 -71.51
C GLN A 657 4.56 -20.80 -71.94
N SER A 658 4.66 -21.42 -73.12
CA SER A 658 3.66 -22.42 -73.53
C SER A 658 3.74 -23.64 -72.63
N ASN A 659 2.58 -24.21 -72.30
CA ASN A 659 2.51 -25.48 -71.59
C ASN A 659 2.90 -26.68 -72.49
N GLN A 660 3.04 -26.46 -73.80
CA GLN A 660 3.50 -27.48 -74.74
C GLN A 660 4.99 -27.29 -75.05
N ALA A 661 5.75 -28.38 -74.93
CA ALA A 661 7.18 -28.36 -75.21
C ALA A 661 7.46 -28.02 -76.68
N GLY A 662 8.28 -27.00 -76.93
CA GLY A 662 8.66 -26.54 -78.26
C GLY A 662 7.74 -25.48 -78.88
N GLU A 663 6.65 -25.11 -78.22
CA GLU A 663 5.79 -24.00 -78.65
C GLU A 663 6.22 -22.67 -77.99
N ILE A 664 6.16 -21.59 -78.76
CA ILE A 664 6.45 -20.22 -78.30
C ILE A 664 5.11 -19.48 -78.09
N ALA A 665 4.93 -18.87 -76.93
CA ALA A 665 3.79 -18.00 -76.68
C ALA A 665 4.00 -16.65 -77.42
N ILE A 666 3.16 -16.34 -78.40
CA ILE A 666 3.20 -15.09 -79.17
C ILE A 666 1.94 -14.25 -78.87
N PRO A 667 1.98 -13.39 -77.84
CA PRO A 667 0.85 -12.54 -77.50
C PRO A 667 0.63 -11.47 -78.59
N LYS A 668 -0.63 -11.09 -78.79
CA LYS A 668 -1.05 -10.09 -79.81
C LYS A 668 -1.52 -8.79 -79.20
N ARG A 669 -2.02 -8.83 -77.97
CA ARG A 669 -2.57 -7.67 -77.30
C ARG A 669 -2.39 -7.73 -75.80
N LEU A 670 -2.17 -6.57 -75.22
CA LEU A 670 -2.29 -6.31 -73.80
C LEU A 670 -3.68 -5.71 -73.55
N VAL A 671 -4.46 -6.33 -72.69
CA VAL A 671 -5.82 -5.88 -72.33
C VAL A 671 -5.77 -5.36 -70.90
N LEU A 672 -5.72 -4.05 -70.74
CA LEU A 672 -5.90 -3.40 -69.44
C LEU A 672 -7.38 -3.51 -69.07
N GLN A 673 -7.67 -4.16 -67.94
CA GLN A 673 -9.03 -4.32 -67.42
C GLN A 673 -9.42 -3.13 -66.54
N GLY A 674 -8.44 -2.49 -65.90
CA GLY A 674 -8.67 -1.43 -64.95
C GLY A 674 -7.44 -1.12 -64.11
N TYR A 675 -7.63 -0.35 -63.04
CA TYR A 675 -6.55 0.02 -62.13
C TYR A 675 -7.01 0.16 -60.68
N ASN A 676 -6.06 -0.07 -59.77
CA ASN A 676 -6.22 0.21 -58.35
C ASN A 676 -5.89 1.67 -58.05
N LYS A 677 -6.63 2.24 -57.11
CA LYS A 677 -6.39 3.59 -56.60
C LYS A 677 -6.66 3.63 -55.10
N THR A 678 -5.66 4.03 -54.34
CA THR A 678 -5.83 4.42 -52.94
C THR A 678 -6.32 5.86 -52.86
N LYS A 679 -7.45 6.05 -52.19
CA LYS A 679 -8.02 7.36 -51.87
C LYS A 679 -7.89 7.60 -50.37
N TYR A 680 -7.07 8.57 -49.97
CA TYR A 680 -7.03 9.05 -48.58
C TYR A 680 -8.20 9.98 -48.28
N MET A 681 -8.70 9.89 -47.05
CA MET A 681 -9.88 10.61 -46.57
C MET A 681 -9.75 10.90 -45.08
N ASP A 682 -10.41 11.95 -44.61
CA ASP A 682 -10.44 12.34 -43.18
C ASP A 682 -11.87 12.54 -42.67
N ASP A 683 -12.84 12.10 -43.47
CA ASP A 683 -14.27 12.26 -43.20
C ASP A 683 -14.67 11.55 -41.90
N VAL A 684 -15.51 12.23 -41.12
CA VAL A 684 -16.01 11.74 -39.84
C VAL A 684 -17.51 11.49 -39.95
N VAL A 685 -17.92 10.24 -39.74
CA VAL A 685 -19.32 9.84 -39.79
C VAL A 685 -19.83 9.58 -38.38
N LYS A 686 -20.96 10.20 -38.03
CA LYS A 686 -21.66 9.95 -36.76
C LYS A 686 -22.61 8.78 -36.93
N ILE A 687 -22.55 7.83 -36.01
CA ILE A 687 -23.32 6.59 -36.02
C ILE A 687 -24.22 6.56 -34.77
N SER A 688 -25.47 6.18 -34.96
CA SER A 688 -26.42 6.03 -33.85
C SER A 688 -26.46 4.57 -33.39
N VAL A 689 -26.66 4.36 -32.09
CA VAL A 689 -26.94 3.04 -31.51
C VAL A 689 -28.45 2.80 -31.57
N LYS A 690 -28.88 1.59 -31.94
CA LYS A 690 -30.30 1.19 -31.98
C LYS A 690 -30.93 1.02 -30.60
#